data_AF-A0A7C5TU30-F1
#
_entry.id   AF-A0A7C5TU30-F1
#
_cell.length_a   1.000
_cell.length_b   1.000
_cell.length_c   1.000
_cell.angle_alpha   90.00
_cell.angle_beta   90.00
_cell.angle_gamma   90.00
#
_symmetry.space_group_name_H-M   'P 1'
#
loop_
_entity.id
_entity.type
_entity.pdbx_description
1 polymer ?
#
loop_
_entity_poly.entity_id
_entity_poly.type
_entity_poly.pdbx_seq_one_letter_code
_entity_poly.pdbx_strand_id
1 'polypeptide(L)'
;MIPGKGVVADFDRDGVDDFVQGLDFNEISSVFDPYKPNAPVLSVANGTYFITIGEITMPVVATVGGTGKAAQLFLVRVPVTDTADHLSQGNYVAPLEFDERDGSWKLFNPSAWYDDSGNPRFDASSSASDVAEDNTSSFAKDCASCHVEAVRDLRQTAAGEWVDTPFPATLVPPGDPGYVDTNHDGLLDVVNVQCEACHGPGSAHILGAGDPAKIVNPADLDTAEANQLCGQCHCDQQGAGTEHPAVTVCPAGAHTDTQADVASELAEERAGQTPDDVIHGEDAENCIACHGPTAVMANGGMSETDALGYFFTTENGAFTSETVPDHTSTWPSVACTVCHNQHGADTPELFDSTSGQYKTVAGTAELCGQCHGNLRFPDTDHLTYNQWAASPHGNTQDDVAAELSEERVGQTPDDVVHGDDAENCIACHGPGAVLANGGMTESQALGYFFTTTDGAFSDATVSNHSAEWPDVSCVSCHDQHDPAAPAYFNSLTRRHEPKSASELCGQCHGSLRFEDTDHLTYDAWKISRHSATQDDVASELAEERAGQTPEEVIHGDDAENCIACHGPTAVLANGGMTEVQALDYFFTTTDGTFDSSTTIQHASEWPNVSCTACHDQHDPSHPAYFNSSTGEHVAMGANQLCGQCHGNLRFPDTDHLSYNMELGTGGVGVPNQTTMPGAGCTDCHMYADDVDGSNSSMYHGHSWAITVKNPDGSETVSCTHCHSSIVTDDDYKIVLDLWRQNFQVVDSVTKQNVAAAEAALEGIDNPDLEAKLAAAQHNLDFAESDESGGFHNHLYLMSLLFKADSDATEILTELGK
;
A
#
# COMPACT_ATOMS: atom_id res chain seq x y z
N MET A 1 -20.72 -7.51 -38.92
CA MET A 1 -19.71 -6.50 -39.30
C MET A 1 -20.09 -5.80 -40.61
N ILE A 2 -19.88 -4.49 -40.72
CA ILE A 2 -20.21 -3.71 -41.92
C ILE A 2 -18.91 -3.32 -42.62
N PRO A 3 -18.69 -3.71 -43.89
CA PRO A 3 -17.48 -3.30 -44.61
C PRO A 3 -17.28 -1.77 -44.61
N GLY A 4 -16.12 -1.33 -44.14
CA GLY A 4 -15.77 0.10 -43.99
C GLY A 4 -16.39 0.81 -42.79
N LYS A 5 -17.04 0.08 -41.86
CA LYS A 5 -17.54 0.59 -40.58
C LYS A 5 -17.34 -0.47 -39.49
N GLY A 6 -16.34 -0.28 -38.62
CA GLY A 6 -16.13 -1.10 -37.43
C GLY A 6 -14.79 -1.87 -37.38
N VAL A 7 -14.06 -1.99 -38.49
CA VAL A 7 -12.65 -2.41 -38.51
C VAL A 7 -11.81 -1.18 -38.82
N VAL A 8 -10.80 -0.93 -37.98
CA VAL A 8 -9.93 0.25 -38.04
C VAL A 8 -8.48 -0.09 -38.37
N ALA A 9 -8.18 -1.39 -38.50
CA ALA A 9 -6.85 -1.87 -38.83
C ALA A 9 -6.41 -1.41 -40.22
N ASP A 10 -5.37 -0.59 -40.26
CA ASP A 10 -4.74 -0.01 -41.45
C ASP A 10 -3.24 0.15 -41.14
N PHE A 11 -2.52 -0.97 -41.20
CA PHE A 11 -1.12 -1.04 -40.76
C PHE A 11 -0.18 -0.23 -41.67
N ASP A 12 -0.45 -0.21 -42.97
CA ASP A 12 0.37 0.54 -43.94
C ASP A 12 -0.07 2.00 -44.13
N ARG A 13 -1.18 2.39 -43.48
CA ARG A 13 -1.74 3.74 -43.45
C ARG A 13 -2.14 4.24 -44.84
N ASP A 14 -2.59 3.34 -45.70
CA ASP A 14 -3.04 3.67 -47.06
C ASP A 14 -4.53 4.08 -47.12
N GLY A 15 -5.23 3.97 -45.99
CA GLY A 15 -6.66 4.29 -45.84
C GLY A 15 -7.58 3.14 -46.23
N VAL A 16 -7.07 1.92 -46.41
CA VAL A 16 -7.82 0.69 -46.70
C VAL A 16 -7.62 -0.30 -45.56
N ASP A 17 -8.70 -0.93 -45.10
CA ASP A 17 -8.59 -1.87 -43.99
C ASP A 17 -7.79 -3.14 -44.37
N ASP A 18 -6.92 -3.60 -43.46
CA ASP A 18 -5.98 -4.70 -43.68
C ASP A 18 -6.67 -6.03 -44.08
N PHE A 19 -7.89 -6.29 -43.64
CA PHE A 19 -8.68 -7.46 -44.08
C PHE A 19 -9.16 -7.31 -45.53
N VAL A 20 -9.51 -6.09 -45.95
CA VAL A 20 -9.90 -5.81 -47.35
C VAL A 20 -8.69 -5.92 -48.27
N GLN A 21 -7.51 -5.50 -47.82
CA GLN A 21 -6.26 -5.68 -48.55
C GLN A 21 -5.82 -7.15 -48.61
N GLY A 22 -6.23 -7.95 -47.64
CA GLY A 22 -5.87 -9.37 -47.57
C GLY A 22 -4.52 -9.60 -46.93
N LEU A 23 -4.21 -8.87 -45.85
CA LEU A 23 -2.90 -8.92 -45.19
C LEU A 23 -2.56 -10.35 -44.75
N ASP A 24 -1.40 -10.82 -45.20
CA ASP A 24 -0.83 -12.12 -44.86
C ASP A 24 0.44 -11.95 -44.00
N PHE A 25 0.34 -12.26 -42.71
CA PHE A 25 1.47 -12.14 -41.79
C PHE A 25 2.58 -13.16 -42.09
N ASN A 26 2.34 -14.16 -42.94
CA ASN A 26 3.38 -15.07 -43.40
C ASN A 26 4.34 -14.41 -44.40
N GLU A 27 3.89 -13.37 -45.11
CA GLU A 27 4.65 -12.70 -46.17
C GLU A 27 5.40 -11.44 -45.71
N ILE A 28 5.06 -10.91 -44.53
CA ILE A 28 5.69 -9.70 -43.95
C ILE A 28 6.44 -10.04 -42.66
N SER A 29 7.40 -9.21 -42.24
CA SER A 29 7.97 -9.33 -40.89
C SER A 29 7.05 -8.63 -39.90
N SER A 30 6.71 -9.32 -38.81
CA SER A 30 5.77 -8.84 -37.80
C SER A 30 5.97 -9.58 -36.47
N VAL A 31 5.20 -9.19 -35.45
CA VAL A 31 5.13 -9.92 -34.17
C VAL A 31 4.68 -11.37 -34.31
N PHE A 32 4.10 -11.76 -35.46
CA PHE A 32 3.67 -13.12 -35.76
C PHE A 32 4.74 -13.99 -36.45
N ASP A 33 5.96 -13.47 -36.65
CA ASP A 33 7.09 -14.22 -37.23
C ASP A 33 7.34 -15.60 -36.56
N PRO A 34 7.19 -15.78 -35.23
CA PRO A 34 7.34 -17.09 -34.58
C PRO A 34 6.34 -18.16 -35.03
N TYR A 35 5.18 -17.77 -35.57
CA TYR A 35 4.09 -18.69 -35.91
C TYR A 35 4.08 -19.09 -37.39
N LYS A 36 5.04 -18.62 -38.19
CA LYS A 36 5.15 -19.00 -39.61
C LYS A 36 5.40 -20.50 -39.77
N PRO A 37 4.73 -21.19 -40.73
CA PRO A 37 3.87 -20.65 -41.80
C PRO A 37 2.37 -20.60 -41.43
N ASN A 38 2.04 -20.63 -40.14
CA ASN A 38 0.68 -20.63 -39.61
C ASN A 38 0.29 -19.26 -39.02
N ALA A 39 1.00 -18.19 -39.38
CA ALA A 39 0.65 -16.85 -38.94
C ALA A 39 -0.71 -16.44 -39.53
N PRO A 40 -1.47 -15.54 -38.89
CA PRO A 40 -2.82 -15.19 -39.34
C PRO A 40 -2.85 -14.64 -40.77
N VAL A 41 -3.94 -14.91 -41.48
CA VAL A 41 -4.25 -14.30 -42.79
C VAL A 41 -5.62 -13.64 -42.71
N LEU A 42 -5.67 -12.35 -42.99
CA LEU A 42 -6.87 -11.53 -42.92
C LEU A 42 -7.56 -11.50 -44.28
N SER A 43 -8.90 -11.57 -44.32
CA SER A 43 -9.63 -11.48 -45.59
C SER A 43 -11.08 -11.05 -45.43
N VAL A 44 -11.69 -10.56 -46.52
CA VAL A 44 -13.13 -10.31 -46.62
C VAL A 44 -13.74 -11.10 -47.77
N ALA A 45 -14.78 -11.89 -47.51
CA ALA A 45 -15.53 -12.61 -48.53
C ALA A 45 -17.05 -12.44 -48.32
N ASN A 46 -17.76 -12.02 -49.39
CA ASN A 46 -19.20 -11.76 -49.37
C ASN A 46 -19.67 -10.78 -48.26
N GLY A 47 -18.81 -9.84 -47.86
CA GLY A 47 -19.09 -8.89 -46.78
C GLY A 47 -18.83 -9.42 -45.37
N THR A 48 -18.38 -10.67 -45.23
CA THR A 48 -17.94 -11.25 -43.96
C THR A 48 -16.43 -11.17 -43.85
N TYR A 49 -15.94 -10.78 -42.68
CA TYR A 49 -14.52 -10.71 -42.33
C TYR A 49 -14.06 -12.07 -41.80
N PHE A 50 -12.84 -12.47 -42.14
CA PHE A 50 -12.27 -13.76 -41.76
C PHE A 50 -10.82 -13.64 -41.29
N ILE A 51 -10.47 -14.49 -40.32
CA ILE A 51 -9.10 -14.73 -39.88
C ILE A 51 -8.80 -16.20 -40.16
N THR A 52 -7.72 -16.49 -40.89
CA THR A 52 -7.27 -17.86 -41.16
C THR A 52 -6.00 -18.16 -40.39
N ILE A 53 -5.98 -19.30 -39.68
CA ILE A 53 -4.83 -19.82 -38.96
C ILE A 53 -4.66 -21.29 -39.34
N GLY A 54 -3.52 -21.65 -39.92
CA GLY A 54 -3.31 -23.00 -40.45
C GLY A 54 -4.39 -23.41 -41.45
N GLU A 55 -5.17 -24.45 -41.12
CA GLU A 55 -6.24 -24.98 -41.97
C GLU A 55 -7.64 -24.39 -41.69
N ILE A 56 -7.80 -23.64 -40.59
CA ILE A 56 -9.11 -23.12 -40.18
C ILE A 56 -9.29 -21.67 -40.61
N THR A 57 -10.44 -21.38 -41.23
CA THR A 57 -10.88 -20.01 -41.57
C THR A 57 -12.08 -19.67 -40.70
N MET A 58 -11.91 -18.68 -39.84
CA MET A 58 -12.88 -18.31 -38.81
C MET A 58 -13.59 -17.01 -39.19
N PRO A 59 -14.93 -16.95 -39.14
CA PRO A 59 -15.64 -15.69 -39.29
C PRO A 59 -15.40 -14.79 -38.09
N VAL A 60 -15.11 -13.51 -38.36
CA VAL A 60 -15.12 -12.45 -37.36
C VAL A 60 -16.57 -12.01 -37.16
N VAL A 61 -17.10 -12.24 -35.95
CA VAL A 61 -18.50 -11.97 -35.61
C VAL A 61 -18.71 -10.57 -35.05
N ALA A 62 -17.72 -10.05 -34.31
CA ALA A 62 -17.74 -8.73 -33.71
C ALA A 62 -16.31 -8.20 -33.50
N THR A 63 -16.20 -6.90 -33.26
CA THR A 63 -14.98 -6.26 -32.76
C THR A 63 -15.28 -5.61 -31.40
N VAL A 64 -14.26 -5.52 -30.56
CA VAL A 64 -14.31 -4.84 -29.26
C VAL A 64 -13.18 -3.81 -29.25
N GLY A 65 -13.46 -2.57 -28.83
CA GLY A 65 -12.52 -1.45 -28.96
C GLY A 65 -12.55 -0.80 -30.36
N GLY A 66 -11.49 -0.09 -30.75
CA GLY A 66 -11.42 0.54 -32.08
C GLY A 66 -11.95 1.99 -32.16
N THR A 67 -11.73 2.80 -31.11
CA THR A 67 -12.22 4.19 -31.01
C THR A 67 -11.11 5.25 -31.00
N GLY A 68 -9.87 4.87 -31.30
CA GLY A 68 -8.68 5.73 -31.22
C GLY A 68 -8.11 5.91 -29.80
N LYS A 69 -8.71 5.29 -28.79
CA LYS A 69 -8.26 5.34 -27.37
C LYS A 69 -7.81 3.99 -26.81
N ALA A 70 -8.13 2.89 -27.47
CA ALA A 70 -7.84 1.52 -27.04
C ALA A 70 -7.57 0.62 -28.25
N ALA A 71 -6.90 -0.52 -28.03
CA ALA A 71 -6.69 -1.51 -29.07
C ALA A 71 -8.02 -2.14 -29.52
N GLN A 72 -8.07 -2.55 -30.79
CA GLN A 72 -9.18 -3.29 -31.37
C GLN A 72 -8.91 -4.80 -31.32
N LEU A 73 -9.82 -5.51 -30.66
CA LEU A 73 -9.87 -6.97 -30.58
C LEU A 73 -10.92 -7.53 -31.54
N PHE A 74 -10.72 -8.78 -31.99
CA PHE A 74 -11.57 -9.45 -32.97
C PHE A 74 -12.15 -10.72 -32.38
N LEU A 75 -13.48 -10.80 -32.32
CA LEU A 75 -14.19 -11.99 -31.85
C LEU A 75 -14.47 -12.91 -33.02
N VAL A 76 -14.14 -14.19 -32.84
CA VAL A 76 -14.30 -15.23 -33.85
C VAL A 76 -15.13 -16.41 -33.32
N ARG A 77 -15.76 -17.13 -34.24
CA ARG A 77 -16.30 -18.48 -33.99
C ARG A 77 -15.42 -19.51 -34.67
N VAL A 78 -15.03 -20.56 -33.96
CA VAL A 78 -14.11 -21.59 -34.46
C VAL A 78 -14.91 -22.64 -35.25
N PRO A 79 -14.46 -23.05 -36.45
CA PRO A 79 -15.05 -24.20 -37.16
C PRO A 79 -14.98 -25.48 -36.31
N VAL A 80 -16.12 -26.15 -36.14
CA VAL A 80 -16.21 -27.39 -35.36
C VAL A 80 -17.10 -28.42 -36.05
N THR A 81 -16.86 -29.70 -35.76
CA THR A 81 -17.50 -30.81 -36.48
C THR A 81 -18.90 -31.16 -35.99
N ASP A 82 -19.29 -30.75 -34.79
CA ASP A 82 -20.39 -31.33 -34.01
C ASP A 82 -21.52 -30.35 -33.63
N THR A 83 -21.46 -29.09 -34.09
CA THR A 83 -22.56 -28.11 -33.95
C THR A 83 -23.41 -28.01 -35.21
N ALA A 84 -24.62 -27.44 -35.07
CA ALA A 84 -25.62 -27.41 -36.16
C ALA A 84 -25.21 -26.53 -37.36
N ASP A 85 -24.43 -25.48 -37.12
CA ASP A 85 -23.91 -24.57 -38.13
C ASP A 85 -22.39 -24.75 -38.38
N HIS A 86 -21.80 -25.82 -37.82
CA HIS A 86 -20.37 -26.15 -37.91
C HIS A 86 -19.44 -25.04 -37.36
N LEU A 87 -19.92 -24.26 -36.41
CA LEU A 87 -19.18 -23.22 -35.70
C LEU A 87 -19.38 -23.36 -34.17
N SER A 88 -18.38 -22.98 -33.38
CA SER A 88 -18.43 -22.92 -31.92
C SER A 88 -19.66 -22.13 -31.44
N GLN A 89 -20.33 -22.52 -30.37
CA GLN A 89 -21.41 -21.69 -29.79
C GLN A 89 -20.83 -20.48 -29.06
N GLY A 90 -19.66 -20.63 -28.44
CA GLY A 90 -18.93 -19.54 -27.78
C GLY A 90 -18.20 -18.65 -28.79
N ASN A 91 -18.00 -17.39 -28.40
CA ASN A 91 -17.11 -16.45 -29.08
C ASN A 91 -15.73 -16.48 -28.43
N TYR A 92 -14.67 -16.44 -29.24
CA TYR A 92 -13.29 -16.45 -28.79
C TYR A 92 -12.55 -15.21 -29.31
N VAL A 93 -11.64 -14.65 -28.50
CA VAL A 93 -10.80 -13.52 -28.94
C VAL A 93 -9.64 -14.08 -29.77
N ALA A 94 -9.50 -13.59 -31.01
CA ALA A 94 -8.45 -13.98 -31.94
C ALA A 94 -7.04 -13.63 -31.40
N PRO A 95 -5.95 -14.25 -31.92
CA PRO A 95 -4.61 -14.05 -31.36
C PRO A 95 -3.97 -12.70 -31.73
N LEU A 96 -4.73 -11.78 -32.30
CA LEU A 96 -4.28 -10.50 -32.83
C LEU A 96 -5.12 -9.35 -32.29
N GLU A 97 -4.43 -8.27 -31.93
CA GLU A 97 -5.02 -6.97 -31.62
C GLU A 97 -4.37 -5.87 -32.48
N PHE A 98 -5.16 -4.87 -32.86
CA PHE A 98 -4.67 -3.69 -33.57
C PHE A 98 -4.68 -2.48 -32.64
N ASP A 99 -3.51 -1.93 -32.32
CA ASP A 99 -3.38 -0.74 -31.48
C ASP A 99 -3.41 0.53 -32.34
N GLU A 100 -4.52 1.26 -32.31
CA GLU A 100 -4.67 2.50 -33.06
C GLU A 100 -3.79 3.65 -32.57
N ARG A 101 -3.30 3.60 -31.32
CA ARG A 101 -2.51 4.69 -30.72
C ARG A 101 -1.16 4.83 -31.39
N ASP A 102 -0.56 3.70 -31.75
CA ASP A 102 0.71 3.62 -32.48
C ASP A 102 0.55 3.10 -33.93
N GLY A 103 -0.62 2.54 -34.26
CA GLY A 103 -0.96 1.99 -35.57
C GLY A 103 -0.26 0.65 -35.85
N SER A 104 -0.18 -0.23 -34.85
CA SER A 104 0.57 -1.49 -34.93
C SER A 104 -0.24 -2.73 -34.55
N TRP A 105 0.17 -3.88 -35.08
CA TRP A 105 -0.36 -5.19 -34.72
C TRP A 105 0.41 -5.81 -33.53
N LYS A 106 -0.32 -6.34 -32.54
CA LYS A 106 0.25 -6.99 -31.35
C LYS A 106 -0.35 -8.40 -31.15
N LEU A 107 0.37 -9.22 -30.37
CA LEU A 107 -0.07 -10.56 -30.00
C LEU A 107 -1.06 -10.48 -28.83
N PHE A 108 -2.21 -11.15 -28.97
CA PHE A 108 -3.19 -11.28 -27.90
C PHE A 108 -3.35 -12.76 -27.53
N ASN A 109 -2.98 -13.14 -26.31
CA ASN A 109 -3.07 -14.52 -25.77
C ASN A 109 -2.74 -15.64 -26.81
N PRO A 110 -1.57 -15.61 -27.47
CA PRO A 110 -1.29 -16.50 -28.60
C PRO A 110 -1.19 -17.97 -28.19
N SER A 111 -0.93 -18.27 -26.92
CA SER A 111 -0.90 -19.64 -26.39
C SER A 111 -2.26 -20.32 -26.42
N ALA A 112 -3.37 -19.57 -26.50
CA ALA A 112 -4.71 -20.12 -26.70
C ALA A 112 -4.94 -20.66 -28.13
N TRP A 113 -4.09 -20.24 -29.08
CA TRP A 113 -4.23 -20.55 -30.50
C TRP A 113 -3.08 -21.42 -31.03
N TYR A 114 -1.91 -21.33 -30.41
CA TYR A 114 -0.70 -22.06 -30.81
C TYR A 114 -0.12 -22.89 -29.66
N ASP A 115 0.45 -24.03 -29.99
CA ASP A 115 1.27 -24.82 -29.07
C ASP A 115 2.68 -24.21 -28.88
N ASP A 116 3.48 -24.78 -27.97
CA ASP A 116 4.85 -24.32 -27.69
C ASP A 116 5.80 -24.42 -28.91
N SER A 117 5.39 -25.17 -29.95
CA SER A 117 6.11 -25.31 -31.22
C SER A 117 5.60 -24.36 -32.31
N GLY A 118 4.64 -23.49 -32.00
CA GLY A 118 4.04 -22.55 -32.95
C GLY A 118 3.04 -23.19 -33.92
N ASN A 119 2.56 -24.42 -33.66
CA ASN A 119 1.52 -25.05 -34.47
C ASN A 119 0.13 -24.67 -33.97
N PRO A 120 -0.87 -24.52 -34.87
CA PRO A 120 -2.26 -24.29 -34.48
C PRO A 120 -2.78 -25.42 -33.59
N ARG A 121 -3.51 -25.05 -32.53
CA ARG A 121 -4.19 -26.01 -31.64
C ARG A 121 -5.43 -26.64 -32.26
N PHE A 122 -6.04 -25.96 -33.22
CA PHE A 122 -7.31 -26.36 -33.82
C PHE A 122 -7.15 -26.58 -35.33
N ASP A 123 -7.87 -27.58 -35.83
CA ASP A 123 -7.92 -27.94 -37.24
C ASP A 123 -9.36 -28.24 -37.69
N ALA A 124 -9.54 -28.65 -38.95
CA ALA A 124 -10.86 -28.94 -39.50
C ALA A 124 -11.58 -30.15 -38.85
N SER A 125 -10.91 -30.90 -37.97
CA SER A 125 -11.47 -32.05 -37.26
C SER A 125 -11.87 -31.76 -35.81
N SER A 126 -11.52 -30.58 -35.27
CA SER A 126 -11.84 -30.16 -33.90
C SER A 126 -13.35 -30.18 -33.62
N SER A 127 -13.72 -30.63 -32.43
CA SER A 127 -15.07 -30.55 -31.87
C SER A 127 -15.24 -29.31 -30.98
N ALA A 128 -16.49 -28.95 -30.66
CA ALA A 128 -16.76 -27.86 -29.72
C ALA A 128 -16.14 -28.10 -28.33
N SER A 129 -16.05 -29.36 -27.89
CA SER A 129 -15.37 -29.69 -26.64
C SER A 129 -13.87 -29.50 -26.70
N ASP A 130 -13.23 -29.82 -27.83
CA ASP A 130 -11.78 -29.60 -27.98
C ASP A 130 -11.46 -28.10 -27.90
N VAL A 131 -12.29 -27.26 -28.54
CA VAL A 131 -12.14 -25.80 -28.48
C VAL A 131 -12.41 -25.27 -27.07
N ALA A 132 -13.42 -25.78 -26.35
CA ALA A 132 -13.72 -25.35 -25.00
C ALA A 132 -12.65 -25.73 -23.96
N GLU A 133 -12.03 -26.90 -24.11
CA GLU A 133 -11.01 -27.41 -23.19
C GLU A 133 -9.65 -26.73 -23.42
N ASP A 134 -9.26 -26.53 -24.68
CA ASP A 134 -7.91 -26.08 -25.04
C ASP A 134 -7.79 -24.59 -25.37
N ASN A 135 -8.89 -23.83 -25.48
CA ASN A 135 -8.87 -22.40 -25.77
C ASN A 135 -9.18 -21.55 -24.53
N THR A 136 -8.17 -20.87 -24.00
CA THR A 136 -8.28 -19.97 -22.84
C THR A 136 -8.75 -18.55 -23.18
N SER A 137 -9.17 -18.30 -24.41
CA SER A 137 -9.52 -16.96 -24.92
C SER A 137 -11.04 -16.79 -25.06
N SER A 138 -11.83 -17.23 -24.08
CA SER A 138 -13.29 -17.24 -24.17
C SER A 138 -13.88 -15.87 -23.86
N PHE A 139 -14.52 -15.23 -24.82
CA PHE A 139 -15.07 -13.89 -24.63
C PHE A 139 -16.19 -13.86 -23.58
N ALA A 140 -17.12 -14.82 -23.62
CA ALA A 140 -18.22 -14.89 -22.65
C ALA A 140 -17.74 -15.07 -21.22
N LYS A 141 -16.67 -15.84 -21.02
CA LYS A 141 -16.09 -16.12 -19.71
C LYS A 141 -15.24 -14.98 -19.18
N ASP A 142 -14.39 -14.41 -20.03
CA ASP A 142 -13.28 -13.56 -19.59
C ASP A 142 -13.49 -12.07 -19.91
N CYS A 143 -14.47 -11.71 -20.74
CA CYS A 143 -14.64 -10.35 -21.27
C CYS A 143 -16.09 -9.83 -21.25
N ALA A 144 -17.10 -10.71 -21.37
CA ALA A 144 -18.48 -10.28 -21.55
C ALA A 144 -19.07 -9.57 -20.34
N SER A 145 -18.59 -9.84 -19.12
CA SER A 145 -19.01 -9.12 -17.92
C SER A 145 -18.80 -7.61 -18.02
N CYS A 146 -17.72 -7.18 -18.69
CA CYS A 146 -17.38 -5.75 -18.84
C CYS A 146 -17.78 -5.19 -20.21
N HIS A 147 -17.74 -6.01 -21.27
CA HIS A 147 -17.98 -5.55 -22.64
C HIS A 147 -19.42 -5.76 -23.13
N VAL A 148 -20.22 -6.52 -22.38
CA VAL A 148 -21.62 -6.83 -22.68
C VAL A 148 -22.43 -6.61 -21.40
N GLU A 149 -22.54 -5.35 -20.98
CA GLU A 149 -22.88 -4.93 -19.61
C GLU A 149 -24.37 -5.08 -19.23
N ALA A 150 -25.05 -6.06 -19.83
CA ALA A 150 -26.44 -6.40 -19.56
C ALA A 150 -26.72 -7.87 -19.91
N VAL A 151 -25.93 -8.81 -19.35
CA VAL A 151 -26.12 -10.25 -19.55
C VAL A 151 -27.24 -10.79 -18.66
N ARG A 152 -28.30 -11.35 -19.25
CA ARG A 152 -29.39 -12.03 -18.51
C ARG A 152 -28.99 -13.41 -18.00
N ASP A 153 -28.16 -14.10 -18.75
CA ASP A 153 -27.74 -15.48 -18.47
C ASP A 153 -26.34 -15.70 -19.04
N LEU A 154 -25.42 -16.15 -18.18
CA LEU A 154 -24.10 -16.62 -18.56
C LEU A 154 -24.02 -18.10 -18.20
N ARG A 155 -23.86 -18.96 -19.19
CA ARG A 155 -23.93 -20.41 -18.97
C ARG A 155 -22.85 -21.17 -19.73
N GLN A 156 -22.49 -22.32 -19.18
CA GLN A 156 -21.66 -23.30 -19.86
C GLN A 156 -22.55 -24.27 -20.66
N THR A 157 -22.18 -24.56 -21.91
CA THR A 157 -22.85 -25.56 -22.75
C THR A 157 -22.46 -26.97 -22.33
N ALA A 158 -23.16 -27.99 -22.82
CA ALA A 158 -22.79 -29.39 -22.57
C ALA A 158 -21.42 -29.77 -23.15
N ALA A 159 -20.91 -29.00 -24.12
CA ALA A 159 -19.58 -29.18 -24.69
C ALA A 159 -18.50 -28.42 -23.90
N GLY A 160 -18.86 -27.65 -22.86
CA GLY A 160 -17.92 -26.88 -22.03
C GLY A 160 -17.72 -25.42 -22.47
N GLU A 161 -18.32 -25.00 -23.60
CA GLU A 161 -18.22 -23.62 -24.08
C GLU A 161 -18.98 -22.64 -23.19
N TRP A 162 -18.49 -21.42 -23.03
CA TRP A 162 -19.24 -20.34 -22.35
C TRP A 162 -20.01 -19.50 -23.36
N VAL A 163 -21.28 -19.23 -23.04
CA VAL A 163 -22.17 -18.38 -23.84
C VAL A 163 -22.92 -17.38 -22.96
N ASP A 164 -22.94 -16.13 -23.39
CA ASP A 164 -23.70 -15.03 -22.80
C ASP A 164 -25.05 -14.87 -23.49
N THR A 165 -26.04 -14.35 -22.75
CA THR A 165 -27.37 -14.00 -23.27
C THR A 165 -27.71 -12.56 -22.90
N PRO A 166 -27.35 -11.57 -23.73
CA PRO A 166 -27.52 -10.16 -23.40
C PRO A 166 -28.96 -9.66 -23.58
N PHE A 167 -29.25 -8.47 -23.03
CA PHE A 167 -30.46 -7.71 -23.38
C PHE A 167 -30.43 -7.28 -24.85
N PRO A 168 -31.52 -7.52 -25.62
CA PRO A 168 -31.60 -7.07 -27.00
C PRO A 168 -31.62 -5.55 -27.02
N ALA A 169 -30.78 -4.97 -27.86
CA ALA A 169 -30.78 -3.54 -28.12
C ALA A 169 -32.09 -3.10 -28.79
N THR A 170 -32.55 -1.92 -28.41
CA THR A 170 -33.73 -1.28 -29.01
C THR A 170 -33.35 0.08 -29.57
N LEU A 171 -34.04 0.53 -30.62
CA LEU A 171 -33.73 1.79 -31.33
C LEU A 171 -32.33 1.84 -31.97
N VAL A 172 -31.81 0.69 -32.40
CA VAL A 172 -30.50 0.59 -33.05
C VAL A 172 -30.45 1.43 -34.34
N PRO A 173 -29.53 2.41 -34.46
CA PRO A 173 -29.34 3.13 -35.70
C PRO A 173 -28.91 2.18 -36.83
N PRO A 174 -29.52 2.25 -38.02
CA PRO A 174 -29.13 1.38 -39.12
C PRO A 174 -27.65 1.53 -39.48
N GLY A 175 -26.92 0.44 -39.32
CA GLY A 175 -25.52 0.36 -39.73
C GLY A 175 -24.51 0.92 -38.72
N ASP A 176 -24.88 0.96 -37.44
CA ASP A 176 -24.00 1.30 -36.33
C ASP A 176 -23.17 0.06 -35.91
N PRO A 177 -21.83 0.11 -35.95
CA PRO A 177 -20.98 -1.01 -35.54
C PRO A 177 -20.96 -1.24 -34.02
N GLY A 178 -21.48 -0.31 -33.22
CA GLY A 178 -21.55 -0.42 -31.76
C GLY A 178 -22.65 -1.34 -31.24
N TYR A 179 -23.41 -2.01 -32.11
CA TYR A 179 -24.42 -3.00 -31.77
C TYR A 179 -24.11 -4.30 -32.51
N VAL A 180 -23.89 -5.37 -31.76
CA VAL A 180 -23.49 -6.68 -32.30
C VAL A 180 -24.40 -7.77 -31.75
N ASP A 181 -24.58 -8.86 -32.49
CA ASP A 181 -25.31 -10.05 -32.04
C ASP A 181 -24.26 -11.01 -31.45
N THR A 182 -24.05 -10.98 -30.14
CA THR A 182 -23.02 -11.81 -29.48
C THR A 182 -23.51 -13.22 -29.23
N ASN A 183 -24.82 -13.41 -29.04
CA ASN A 183 -25.41 -14.70 -28.69
C ASN A 183 -25.95 -15.50 -29.91
N HIS A 184 -25.90 -14.91 -31.10
CA HIS A 184 -26.30 -15.47 -32.39
C HIS A 184 -27.80 -15.79 -32.51
N ASP A 185 -28.65 -15.05 -31.80
CA ASP A 185 -30.12 -15.23 -31.83
C ASP A 185 -30.83 -14.43 -32.94
N GLY A 186 -30.09 -13.59 -33.67
CA GLY A 186 -30.57 -12.75 -34.76
C GLY A 186 -31.08 -11.38 -34.32
N LEU A 187 -30.96 -11.04 -33.03
CA LEU A 187 -31.16 -9.70 -32.48
C LEU A 187 -29.81 -9.07 -32.17
N LEU A 188 -29.73 -7.74 -32.31
CA LEU A 188 -28.54 -7.02 -31.85
C LEU A 188 -28.62 -6.83 -30.34
N ASP A 189 -27.50 -6.95 -29.66
CA ASP A 189 -27.37 -6.88 -28.21
C ASP A 189 -26.90 -5.52 -27.73
N VAL A 190 -27.25 -5.19 -26.48
CA VAL A 190 -26.68 -4.07 -25.74
C VAL A 190 -25.26 -4.43 -25.33
N VAL A 191 -24.28 -3.68 -25.83
CA VAL A 191 -22.85 -3.87 -25.56
C VAL A 191 -22.23 -2.57 -25.07
N ASN A 192 -21.19 -2.67 -24.24
CA ASN A 192 -20.57 -1.60 -23.45
C ASN A 192 -21.51 -0.99 -22.37
N VAL A 193 -20.99 -0.02 -21.61
CA VAL A 193 -21.74 0.73 -20.58
C VAL A 193 -22.89 1.51 -21.22
N GLN A 194 -24.12 1.16 -20.88
CA GLN A 194 -25.35 1.83 -21.34
C GLN A 194 -26.31 2.03 -20.15
N CYS A 195 -27.46 2.67 -20.38
CA CYS A 195 -28.49 2.85 -19.35
C CYS A 195 -28.80 1.55 -18.60
N GLU A 196 -28.78 0.43 -19.32
CA GLU A 196 -29.11 -0.89 -18.81
C GLU A 196 -28.13 -1.43 -17.77
N ALA A 197 -26.87 -0.99 -17.81
CA ALA A 197 -25.84 -1.41 -16.87
C ALA A 197 -26.17 -0.98 -15.44
N CYS A 198 -26.66 0.26 -15.28
CA CYS A 198 -27.00 0.80 -13.96
C CYS A 198 -28.48 0.63 -13.61
N HIS A 199 -29.36 0.69 -14.61
CA HIS A 199 -30.79 0.86 -14.38
C HIS A 199 -31.63 -0.38 -14.70
N GLY A 200 -31.02 -1.52 -15.03
CA GLY A 200 -31.76 -2.71 -15.45
C GLY A 200 -32.41 -2.50 -16.84
N PRO A 201 -33.57 -3.07 -17.18
CA PRO A 201 -34.04 -3.10 -18.58
C PRO A 201 -34.53 -1.74 -19.12
N GLY A 202 -33.61 -0.82 -19.41
CA GLY A 202 -33.85 0.51 -20.00
C GLY A 202 -34.64 0.44 -21.31
N SER A 203 -34.35 -0.55 -22.15
CA SER A 203 -35.13 -0.88 -23.33
C SER A 203 -36.63 -1.11 -23.03
N ALA A 204 -36.97 -1.76 -21.92
CA ALA A 204 -38.36 -1.96 -21.51
C ALA A 204 -39.01 -0.66 -21.04
N HIS A 205 -38.24 0.25 -20.43
CA HIS A 205 -38.71 1.60 -20.09
C HIS A 205 -39.00 2.45 -21.32
N ILE A 206 -38.09 2.46 -22.30
CA ILE A 206 -38.29 3.14 -23.58
C ILE A 206 -39.50 2.56 -24.32
N LEU A 207 -39.57 1.23 -24.47
CA LEU A 207 -40.69 0.54 -25.13
C LEU A 207 -42.02 0.69 -24.36
N GLY A 208 -41.95 0.89 -23.05
CA GLY A 208 -43.07 1.23 -22.17
C GLY A 208 -43.52 2.69 -22.25
N ALA A 209 -43.00 3.47 -23.20
CA ALA A 209 -43.24 4.91 -23.34
C ALA A 209 -42.81 5.74 -22.12
N GLY A 210 -41.70 5.34 -21.49
CA GLY A 210 -41.12 6.00 -20.33
C GLY A 210 -41.72 5.55 -18.99
N ASP A 211 -42.26 4.34 -18.90
CA ASP A 211 -42.82 3.80 -17.66
C ASP A 211 -41.73 3.61 -16.60
N PRO A 212 -41.70 4.40 -15.51
CA PRO A 212 -40.66 4.32 -14.49
C PRO A 212 -40.69 2.96 -13.75
N ALA A 213 -41.80 2.22 -13.76
CA ALA A 213 -41.86 0.89 -13.15
C ALA A 213 -41.14 -0.20 -13.97
N LYS A 214 -40.55 0.15 -15.12
CA LYS A 214 -39.80 -0.74 -16.01
C LYS A 214 -38.29 -0.52 -15.97
N ILE A 215 -37.83 0.38 -15.11
CA ILE A 215 -36.42 0.74 -14.94
C ILE A 215 -36.14 0.87 -13.45
N VAL A 216 -34.95 0.48 -13.01
CA VAL A 216 -34.50 0.64 -11.63
C VAL A 216 -33.86 2.02 -11.50
N ASN A 217 -34.17 2.70 -10.41
CA ASN A 217 -33.44 3.90 -10.01
C ASN A 217 -32.44 3.48 -8.92
N PRO A 218 -31.12 3.56 -9.16
CA PRO A 218 -30.10 3.21 -8.16
C PRO A 218 -30.26 3.93 -6.82
N ALA A 219 -30.86 5.13 -6.79
CA ALA A 219 -31.14 5.85 -5.55
C ALA A 219 -32.21 5.18 -4.66
N ASP A 220 -32.98 4.23 -5.20
CA ASP A 220 -33.98 3.46 -4.47
C ASP A 220 -33.45 2.07 -4.00
N LEU A 221 -32.19 1.73 -4.35
CA LEU A 221 -31.51 0.50 -3.91
C LEU A 221 -30.97 0.67 -2.49
N ASP A 222 -30.87 -0.42 -1.75
CA ASP A 222 -30.09 -0.39 -0.51
C ASP A 222 -28.58 -0.33 -0.81
N THR A 223 -27.77 -0.07 0.22
CA THR A 223 -26.32 0.10 0.06
C THR A 223 -25.62 -1.12 -0.53
N ALA A 224 -26.06 -2.33 -0.17
CA ALA A 224 -25.45 -3.54 -0.68
C ALA A 224 -25.77 -3.72 -2.17
N GLU A 225 -27.01 -3.49 -2.57
CA GLU A 225 -27.46 -3.54 -3.96
C GLU A 225 -26.81 -2.43 -4.81
N ALA A 226 -26.67 -1.22 -4.28
CA ALA A 226 -26.02 -0.10 -4.96
C ALA A 226 -24.51 -0.32 -5.15
N ASN A 227 -23.80 -0.85 -4.13
CA ASN A 227 -22.39 -1.21 -4.26
C ASN A 227 -22.20 -2.39 -5.22
N GLN A 228 -23.12 -3.36 -5.22
CA GLN A 228 -23.10 -4.48 -6.16
C GLN A 228 -23.26 -3.99 -7.61
N LEU A 229 -24.01 -2.92 -7.84
CA LEU A 229 -24.14 -2.31 -9.16
C LEU A 229 -22.79 -1.81 -9.70
N CYS A 230 -22.02 -1.08 -8.88
CA CYS A 230 -20.70 -0.59 -9.25
C CYS A 230 -19.65 -1.71 -9.29
N GLY A 231 -19.72 -2.64 -8.34
CA GLY A 231 -18.78 -3.75 -8.17
C GLY A 231 -18.81 -4.77 -9.31
N GLN A 232 -19.89 -4.82 -10.09
CA GLN A 232 -19.95 -5.63 -11.33
C GLN A 232 -18.85 -5.26 -12.34
N CYS A 233 -18.38 -4.01 -12.30
CA CYS A 233 -17.39 -3.49 -13.26
C CYS A 233 -16.11 -3.00 -12.58
N HIS A 234 -16.17 -2.50 -11.35
CA HIS A 234 -15.04 -1.84 -10.67
C HIS A 234 -14.30 -2.73 -9.66
N CYS A 235 -14.86 -3.88 -9.27
CA CYS A 235 -14.25 -4.76 -8.27
C CYS A 235 -13.68 -6.01 -8.96
N ASP A 236 -12.35 -6.13 -8.95
CA ASP A 236 -11.62 -7.15 -9.70
C ASP A 236 -11.97 -8.57 -9.24
N GLN A 237 -12.40 -9.41 -10.20
CA GLN A 237 -12.46 -10.86 -10.09
C GLN A 237 -11.05 -11.44 -10.25
N GLN A 238 -10.23 -11.44 -9.20
CA GLN A 238 -9.10 -12.37 -9.17
C GLN A 238 -9.62 -13.81 -9.02
N GLY A 239 -9.93 -14.43 -10.15
CA GLY A 239 -10.00 -15.88 -10.39
C GLY A 239 -10.74 -16.75 -9.37
N ALA A 240 -11.97 -17.17 -9.67
CA ALA A 240 -12.48 -18.46 -9.20
C ALA A 240 -13.50 -19.05 -10.17
N GLY A 241 -13.09 -20.11 -10.86
CA GLY A 241 -14.04 -21.09 -11.34
C GLY A 241 -14.72 -21.79 -10.17
N THR A 242 -15.94 -22.27 -10.43
CA THR A 242 -16.83 -23.13 -9.62
C THR A 242 -17.98 -22.44 -8.87
N GLU A 243 -19.19 -22.85 -9.29
CA GLU A 243 -20.48 -22.89 -8.59
C GLU A 243 -21.17 -21.58 -8.20
N HIS A 244 -22.11 -21.15 -9.07
CA HIS A 244 -23.20 -20.17 -8.87
C HIS A 244 -22.77 -18.75 -8.45
N PRO A 245 -23.18 -17.69 -9.18
CA PRO A 245 -22.73 -16.33 -8.90
C PRO A 245 -23.43 -15.79 -7.64
N ALA A 246 -22.83 -16.05 -6.48
CA ALA A 246 -22.76 -15.01 -5.47
C ALA A 246 -21.85 -13.95 -6.07
N VAL A 247 -22.42 -12.78 -6.37
CA VAL A 247 -21.66 -11.65 -6.88
C VAL A 247 -20.60 -11.31 -5.85
N THR A 248 -19.34 -11.42 -6.27
CA THR A 248 -18.17 -11.09 -5.45
C THR A 248 -18.34 -9.67 -4.94
N VAL A 249 -18.52 -9.56 -3.63
CA VAL A 249 -18.54 -8.28 -2.91
C VAL A 249 -17.15 -7.67 -3.11
N CYS A 250 -17.09 -6.38 -3.46
CA CYS A 250 -15.85 -5.61 -3.35
C CYS A 250 -15.23 -5.90 -1.99
N PRO A 251 -13.90 -6.09 -1.87
CA PRO A 251 -13.29 -6.44 -0.60
C PRO A 251 -13.84 -5.55 0.51
N ALA A 252 -14.29 -6.19 1.60
CA ALA A 252 -14.81 -5.50 2.77
C ALA A 252 -13.67 -4.72 3.41
N GLY A 253 -13.46 -3.48 2.97
CA GLY A 253 -12.48 -2.55 3.53
C GLY A 253 -13.03 -1.85 4.78
N ALA A 254 -12.17 -1.07 5.45
CA ALA A 254 -12.51 -0.31 6.66
C ALA A 254 -13.77 0.57 6.52
N HIS A 255 -14.08 1.04 5.30
CA HIS A 255 -15.26 1.83 4.98
C HIS A 255 -16.59 1.05 4.94
N THR A 256 -16.54 -0.29 5.04
CA THR A 256 -17.73 -1.15 4.92
C THR A 256 -18.35 -1.55 6.27
N ASP A 257 -17.66 -1.40 7.39
CA ASP A 257 -18.14 -1.77 8.75
C ASP A 257 -17.94 -0.67 9.81
N THR A 258 -18.17 0.58 9.42
CA THR A 258 -17.99 1.77 10.27
C THR A 258 -18.95 1.87 11.46
N GLN A 259 -20.03 1.07 11.47
CA GLN A 259 -21.04 1.13 12.52
C GLN A 259 -20.51 0.69 13.89
N ALA A 260 -19.55 -0.23 13.93
CA ALA A 260 -18.95 -0.68 15.18
C ALA A 260 -18.10 0.42 15.81
N ASP A 261 -17.32 1.12 14.98
CA ASP A 261 -16.46 2.23 15.41
C ASP A 261 -17.29 3.36 16.00
N VAL A 262 -18.33 3.80 15.28
CA VAL A 262 -19.24 4.85 15.76
C VAL A 262 -19.93 4.43 17.07
N ALA A 263 -20.33 3.16 17.20
CA ALA A 263 -20.93 2.70 18.44
C ALA A 263 -19.95 2.74 19.62
N SER A 264 -18.67 2.44 19.38
CA SER A 264 -17.61 2.52 20.39
C SER A 264 -17.39 3.95 20.85
N GLU A 265 -17.23 4.90 19.91
CA GLU A 265 -17.09 6.33 20.23
C GLU A 265 -18.29 6.87 21.02
N LEU A 266 -19.51 6.54 20.57
CA LEU A 266 -20.72 6.95 21.28
C LEU A 266 -20.80 6.37 22.69
N ALA A 267 -20.34 5.14 22.88
CA ALA A 267 -20.35 4.46 24.18
C ALA A 267 -19.30 5.03 25.14
N GLU A 268 -18.11 5.35 24.65
CA GLU A 268 -16.98 5.79 25.46
C GLU A 268 -17.04 7.29 25.77
N GLU A 269 -17.36 8.11 24.78
CA GLU A 269 -17.20 9.56 24.87
C GLU A 269 -18.52 10.33 25.01
N ARG A 270 -19.61 9.74 24.49
CA ARG A 270 -20.92 10.39 24.42
C ARG A 270 -21.96 9.79 25.35
N ALA A 271 -21.54 8.94 26.30
CA ALA A 271 -22.43 8.36 27.31
C ALA A 271 -23.17 9.45 28.12
N GLY A 272 -24.49 9.35 28.18
CA GLY A 272 -25.38 10.31 28.84
C GLY A 272 -25.87 11.45 27.95
N GLN A 273 -25.39 11.55 26.70
CA GLN A 273 -25.85 12.52 25.72
C GLN A 273 -26.99 11.95 24.87
N THR A 274 -27.92 12.78 24.43
CA THR A 274 -28.93 12.42 23.43
C THR A 274 -28.37 12.55 22.01
N PRO A 275 -28.98 11.92 20.98
CA PRO A 275 -28.60 12.16 19.59
C PRO A 275 -28.57 13.64 19.19
N ASP A 276 -29.44 14.47 19.77
CA ASP A 276 -29.49 15.92 19.49
C ASP A 276 -28.29 16.64 20.13
N ASP A 277 -27.89 16.23 21.35
CA ASP A 277 -26.72 16.77 22.02
C ASP A 277 -25.43 16.46 21.24
N VAL A 278 -25.33 15.27 20.65
CA VAL A 278 -24.16 14.89 19.82
C VAL A 278 -24.09 15.69 18.53
N ILE A 279 -25.20 15.84 17.78
CA ILE A 279 -25.19 16.52 16.47
C ILE A 279 -25.21 18.06 16.59
N HIS A 280 -25.75 18.62 17.69
CA HIS A 280 -26.02 20.05 17.82
C HIS A 280 -25.54 20.70 19.14
N GLY A 281 -24.86 19.95 20.00
CA GLY A 281 -24.38 20.42 21.30
C GLY A 281 -23.21 21.40 21.25
N GLU A 282 -22.62 21.67 22.42
CA GLU A 282 -21.43 22.54 22.54
C GLU A 282 -20.17 21.90 21.96
N ASP A 283 -20.16 20.57 21.84
CA ASP A 283 -19.10 19.73 21.29
C ASP A 283 -19.69 18.83 20.20
N ALA A 284 -20.22 19.48 19.15
CA ALA A 284 -21.03 18.81 18.15
C ALA A 284 -20.18 18.04 17.15
N GLU A 285 -20.45 16.74 17.02
CA GLU A 285 -19.84 15.84 16.05
C GLU A 285 -20.93 15.11 15.27
N ASN A 286 -20.84 15.18 13.95
CA ASN A 286 -21.83 14.55 13.09
C ASN A 286 -21.26 13.27 12.46
N CYS A 287 -21.22 12.20 13.26
CA CYS A 287 -20.71 10.89 12.83
C CYS A 287 -21.44 10.36 11.58
N ILE A 288 -22.75 10.67 11.44
CA ILE A 288 -23.55 10.25 10.28
C ILE A 288 -22.98 10.83 8.98
N ALA A 289 -22.53 12.07 8.99
CA ALA A 289 -22.00 12.74 7.81
C ALA A 289 -20.77 12.05 7.19
N CYS A 290 -20.05 11.23 7.95
CA CYS A 290 -18.86 10.53 7.47
C CYS A 290 -19.04 9.00 7.42
N HIS A 291 -19.68 8.41 8.42
CA HIS A 291 -19.74 6.95 8.57
C HIS A 291 -20.98 6.32 7.95
N GLY A 292 -22.01 7.12 7.62
CA GLY A 292 -23.20 6.65 6.91
C GLY A 292 -24.05 7.77 6.33
N PRO A 293 -23.50 8.64 5.47
CA PRO A 293 -24.17 9.89 5.11
C PRO A 293 -25.45 9.69 4.29
N THR A 294 -25.62 8.55 3.64
CA THR A 294 -26.87 8.19 2.94
C THR A 294 -27.95 7.65 3.89
N ALA A 295 -27.68 7.50 5.20
CA ALA A 295 -28.69 7.15 6.21
C ALA A 295 -29.88 8.11 6.23
N VAL A 296 -29.64 9.39 5.91
CA VAL A 296 -30.71 10.40 5.81
C VAL A 296 -31.69 10.12 4.67
N MET A 297 -31.33 9.28 3.69
CA MET A 297 -32.21 8.86 2.60
C MET A 297 -33.07 7.64 2.97
N ALA A 298 -32.71 6.91 4.02
CA ALA A 298 -33.47 5.76 4.49
C ALA A 298 -34.86 6.16 5.01
N ASN A 299 -35.77 5.19 5.07
CA ASN A 299 -37.11 5.33 5.67
C ASN A 299 -37.95 6.54 5.20
N GLY A 300 -37.70 7.05 3.98
CA GLY A 300 -38.47 8.16 3.40
C GLY A 300 -37.98 9.55 3.80
N GLY A 301 -36.74 9.67 4.30
CA GLY A 301 -36.10 10.93 4.67
C GLY A 301 -36.03 11.09 6.19
N MET A 302 -34.86 10.87 6.78
CA MET A 302 -34.58 11.05 8.21
C MET A 302 -33.61 12.23 8.41
N SER A 303 -33.71 12.94 9.53
CA SER A 303 -32.63 13.86 9.93
C SER A 303 -31.42 13.06 10.44
N GLU A 304 -30.26 13.69 10.53
CA GLU A 304 -29.04 13.05 11.08
C GLU A 304 -29.24 12.63 12.54
N THR A 305 -29.92 13.46 13.33
CA THR A 305 -30.35 13.15 14.70
C THR A 305 -31.25 11.91 14.75
N ASP A 306 -32.22 11.82 13.85
CA ASP A 306 -33.11 10.65 13.77
C ASP A 306 -32.34 9.39 13.34
N ALA A 307 -31.39 9.52 12.41
CA ALA A 307 -30.55 8.43 11.95
C ALA A 307 -29.68 7.88 13.09
N LEU A 308 -29.02 8.76 13.86
CA LEU A 308 -28.20 8.37 15.00
C LEU A 308 -29.03 7.67 16.10
N GLY A 309 -30.27 8.12 16.34
CA GLY A 309 -31.19 7.46 17.27
C GLY A 309 -31.84 6.17 16.75
N TYR A 310 -31.75 5.88 15.45
CA TYR A 310 -32.33 4.69 14.81
C TYR A 310 -31.31 3.55 14.67
N PHE A 311 -30.07 3.88 14.34
CA PHE A 311 -29.00 2.90 14.08
C PHE A 311 -28.15 2.57 15.31
N PHE A 312 -28.38 3.22 16.45
CA PHE A 312 -27.66 2.97 17.68
C PHE A 312 -28.61 2.88 18.86
N THR A 313 -28.32 1.96 19.79
CA THR A 313 -29.16 1.78 20.97
C THR A 313 -29.07 2.97 21.90
N THR A 314 -30.20 3.37 22.48
CA THR A 314 -30.27 4.40 23.53
C THR A 314 -31.08 3.90 24.72
N GLU A 315 -30.72 4.34 25.92
CA GLU A 315 -31.52 4.13 27.12
C GLU A 315 -32.16 5.45 27.55
N ASN A 316 -33.49 5.49 27.64
CA ASN A 316 -34.26 6.71 27.91
C ASN A 316 -33.95 7.88 26.95
N GLY A 317 -33.53 7.57 25.71
CA GLY A 317 -33.21 8.55 24.67
C GLY A 317 -31.78 9.10 24.72
N ALA A 318 -30.91 8.57 25.58
CA ALA A 318 -29.49 8.91 25.65
C ALA A 318 -28.60 7.69 25.40
N PHE A 319 -27.40 7.93 24.88
CA PHE A 319 -26.35 6.91 24.75
C PHE A 319 -25.83 6.47 26.12
N THR A 320 -25.26 5.27 26.18
CA THR A 320 -24.69 4.67 27.39
C THR A 320 -23.37 3.95 27.08
N SER A 321 -22.63 3.51 28.09
CA SER A 321 -21.45 2.64 27.88
C SER A 321 -21.78 1.28 27.25
N GLU A 322 -23.06 0.92 27.12
CA GLU A 322 -23.54 -0.30 26.48
C GLU A 322 -24.17 0.00 25.11
N THR A 323 -23.91 1.19 24.55
CA THR A 323 -24.38 1.55 23.20
C THR A 323 -23.79 0.57 22.20
N VAL A 324 -24.65 0.01 21.35
CA VAL A 324 -24.26 -0.93 20.29
C VAL A 324 -25.02 -0.58 19.01
N PRO A 325 -24.54 -1.03 17.84
CA PRO A 325 -25.28 -0.88 16.60
C PRO A 325 -26.66 -1.55 16.67
N ASP A 326 -27.66 -0.93 16.06
CA ASP A 326 -29.02 -1.43 15.83
C ASP A 326 -29.38 -1.30 14.34
N HIS A 327 -30.33 -2.09 13.86
CA HIS A 327 -30.76 -2.08 12.45
C HIS A 327 -29.60 -2.24 11.43
N THR A 328 -28.53 -2.96 11.80
CA THR A 328 -27.28 -3.12 11.03
C THR A 328 -27.48 -3.68 9.62
N SER A 329 -28.51 -4.50 9.41
CA SER A 329 -28.85 -5.01 8.07
C SER A 329 -29.28 -3.92 7.07
N THR A 330 -29.55 -2.71 7.57
CA THR A 330 -29.92 -1.53 6.78
C THR A 330 -28.95 -0.36 6.99
N TRP A 331 -27.81 -0.60 7.67
CA TRP A 331 -26.78 0.43 7.84
C TRP A 331 -26.20 0.80 6.48
N PRO A 332 -26.21 2.07 6.10
CA PRO A 332 -25.58 2.50 4.89
C PRO A 332 -24.11 2.80 5.18
N SER A 333 -23.27 1.77 5.09
CA SER A 333 -21.81 1.94 5.14
C SER A 333 -21.35 2.98 4.11
N VAL A 334 -20.09 3.42 4.20
CA VAL A 334 -19.50 4.37 3.24
C VAL A 334 -19.43 3.72 1.86
N ALA A 335 -20.48 3.94 1.08
CA ALA A 335 -20.71 3.36 -0.24
C ALA A 335 -20.02 4.18 -1.34
N CYS A 336 -19.94 3.61 -2.56
CA CYS A 336 -19.37 4.34 -3.71
C CYS A 336 -20.05 5.70 -3.93
N THR A 337 -21.37 5.79 -3.69
CA THR A 337 -22.16 7.01 -3.82
C THR A 337 -21.84 8.11 -2.80
N VAL A 338 -21.07 7.82 -1.76
CA VAL A 338 -20.62 8.87 -0.84
C VAL A 338 -19.60 9.79 -1.51
N CYS A 339 -18.76 9.20 -2.37
CA CYS A 339 -17.60 9.84 -3.00
C CYS A 339 -17.76 10.04 -4.52
N HIS A 340 -18.69 9.32 -5.15
CA HIS A 340 -18.94 9.35 -6.58
C HIS A 340 -20.37 9.78 -6.89
N ASN A 341 -20.52 10.91 -7.58
CA ASN A 341 -21.79 11.23 -8.22
C ASN A 341 -21.92 10.48 -9.56
N GLN A 342 -22.83 9.51 -9.61
CA GLN A 342 -23.09 8.65 -10.77
C GLN A 342 -23.60 9.40 -12.02
N HIS A 343 -23.99 10.66 -11.87
CA HIS A 343 -24.48 11.51 -12.97
C HIS A 343 -23.66 12.82 -13.14
N GLY A 344 -22.58 12.97 -12.36
CA GLY A 344 -21.65 14.10 -12.41
C GLY A 344 -20.53 13.91 -13.45
N ALA A 345 -19.71 14.94 -13.64
CA ALA A 345 -18.46 14.83 -14.39
C ALA A 345 -17.39 14.08 -13.58
N ASP A 346 -16.25 13.72 -14.19
CA ASP A 346 -15.12 12.95 -13.63
C ASP A 346 -14.42 13.57 -12.38
N THR A 347 -15.04 14.56 -11.72
CA THR A 347 -14.56 15.21 -10.50
C THR A 347 -15.12 14.52 -9.26
N PRO A 348 -14.30 14.28 -8.21
CA PRO A 348 -14.80 13.75 -6.95
C PRO A 348 -15.88 14.68 -6.35
N GLU A 349 -16.95 14.09 -5.85
CA GLU A 349 -18.03 14.83 -5.19
C GLU A 349 -18.40 14.14 -3.88
N LEU A 350 -18.62 14.92 -2.83
CA LEU A 350 -19.06 14.41 -1.53
C LEU A 350 -20.57 14.48 -1.43
N PHE A 351 -21.23 13.40 -1.03
CA PHE A 351 -22.63 13.45 -0.60
C PHE A 351 -22.74 14.12 0.78
N ASP A 352 -23.36 15.30 0.83
CA ASP A 352 -23.59 16.04 2.06
C ASP A 352 -24.95 15.67 2.67
N SER A 353 -24.93 14.85 3.72
CA SER A 353 -26.09 14.42 4.50
C SER A 353 -26.95 15.58 5.05
N THR A 354 -26.36 16.75 5.32
CA THR A 354 -27.11 17.90 5.87
C THR A 354 -28.03 18.53 4.82
N SER A 355 -27.61 18.51 3.55
CA SER A 355 -28.36 19.09 2.43
C SER A 355 -29.05 18.03 1.56
N GLY A 356 -28.64 16.77 1.68
CA GLY A 356 -29.06 15.66 0.81
C GLY A 356 -28.62 15.86 -0.64
N GLN A 357 -27.52 16.56 -0.88
CA GLN A 357 -27.01 16.91 -2.21
C GLN A 357 -25.51 16.62 -2.31
N TYR A 358 -25.02 16.43 -3.54
CA TYR A 358 -23.60 16.33 -3.80
C TYR A 358 -22.94 17.71 -3.83
N LYS A 359 -21.74 17.80 -3.24
CA LYS A 359 -20.88 18.97 -3.26
C LYS A 359 -19.58 18.59 -3.96
N THR A 360 -19.22 19.34 -5.00
CA THR A 360 -17.92 19.20 -5.68
C THR A 360 -16.78 19.54 -4.72
N VAL A 361 -15.74 18.71 -4.71
CA VAL A 361 -14.48 18.94 -3.97
C VAL A 361 -13.32 19.07 -4.96
N ALA A 362 -12.23 19.73 -4.60
CA ALA A 362 -11.15 20.02 -5.54
C ALA A 362 -10.32 18.78 -5.91
N GLY A 363 -10.29 17.76 -5.06
CA GLY A 363 -9.59 16.51 -5.32
C GLY A 363 -9.80 15.46 -4.23
N THR A 364 -9.22 14.27 -4.44
CA THR A 364 -9.43 13.11 -3.56
C THR A 364 -8.84 13.30 -2.16
N ALA A 365 -7.70 14.01 -2.02
CA ALA A 365 -7.16 14.31 -0.69
C ALA A 365 -8.09 15.21 0.13
N GLU A 366 -8.65 16.26 -0.50
CA GLU A 366 -9.63 17.13 0.15
C GLU A 366 -10.90 16.34 0.52
N LEU A 367 -11.33 15.39 -0.33
CA LEU A 367 -12.44 14.49 -0.05
C LEU A 367 -12.19 13.70 1.24
N CYS A 368 -11.02 13.05 1.37
CA CYS A 368 -10.63 12.35 2.59
C CYS A 368 -10.62 13.30 3.79
N GLY A 369 -10.09 14.52 3.62
CA GLY A 369 -10.05 15.55 4.67
C GLY A 369 -11.41 16.10 5.11
N GLN A 370 -12.50 15.79 4.40
CA GLN A 370 -13.87 16.09 4.87
C GLN A 370 -14.27 15.19 6.06
N CYS A 371 -13.60 14.06 6.25
CA CYS A 371 -13.92 13.09 7.31
C CYS A 371 -12.72 12.77 8.21
N HIS A 372 -11.53 12.69 7.64
CA HIS A 372 -10.28 12.47 8.39
C HIS A 372 -9.51 13.77 8.64
N GLY A 373 -10.24 14.89 8.73
CA GLY A 373 -9.69 16.22 8.89
C GLY A 373 -10.74 17.23 9.34
N ASN A 374 -10.28 18.44 9.66
CA ASN A 374 -11.14 19.51 10.12
C ASN A 374 -11.82 20.33 9.01
N LEU A 375 -11.79 19.88 7.76
CA LEU A 375 -12.38 20.62 6.64
C LEU A 375 -13.90 20.73 6.77
N ARG A 376 -14.54 19.70 7.34
CA ARG A 376 -15.99 19.66 7.58
C ARG A 376 -16.35 20.00 9.02
N PHE A 377 -15.57 19.48 9.98
CA PHE A 377 -15.80 19.64 11.42
C PHE A 377 -14.60 20.31 12.08
N PRO A 378 -14.67 21.62 12.41
CA PRO A 378 -13.54 22.37 12.94
C PRO A 378 -12.95 21.83 14.25
N ASP A 379 -13.78 21.18 15.07
CA ASP A 379 -13.45 20.73 16.43
C ASP A 379 -13.22 19.21 16.51
N THR A 380 -13.11 18.52 15.36
CA THR A 380 -12.80 17.07 15.35
C THR A 380 -11.37 16.78 15.81
N ASP A 381 -11.20 15.64 16.45
CA ASP A 381 -9.93 15.02 16.80
C ASP A 381 -9.31 14.19 15.66
N HIS A 382 -10.08 13.85 14.63
CA HIS A 382 -9.61 13.21 13.39
C HIS A 382 -8.76 14.17 12.54
N LEU A 383 -7.50 14.37 12.92
CA LEU A 383 -6.61 15.37 12.30
C LEU A 383 -5.56 14.79 11.34
N THR A 384 -5.69 13.53 10.91
CA THR A 384 -4.73 12.85 10.02
C THR A 384 -4.50 13.63 8.72
N TYR A 385 -5.55 14.11 8.05
CA TYR A 385 -5.42 14.94 6.86
C TYR A 385 -4.71 16.27 7.16
N ASN A 386 -4.97 16.87 8.31
CA ASN A 386 -4.35 18.13 8.70
C ASN A 386 -2.85 17.98 8.97
N GLN A 387 -2.46 16.89 9.62
CA GLN A 387 -1.06 16.51 9.82
C GLN A 387 -0.38 16.30 8.46
N TRP A 388 -1.00 15.50 7.57
CA TRP A 388 -0.48 15.25 6.23
C TRP A 388 -0.32 16.53 5.42
N ALA A 389 -1.35 17.37 5.37
CA ALA A 389 -1.36 18.62 4.63
C ALA A 389 -0.34 19.64 5.15
N ALA A 390 0.07 19.53 6.42
CA ALA A 390 1.12 20.36 7.00
C ALA A 390 2.53 19.76 6.81
N SER A 391 2.62 18.50 6.42
CA SER A 391 3.87 17.77 6.22
C SER A 391 4.51 18.07 4.86
N PRO A 392 5.80 17.72 4.66
CA PRO A 392 6.45 17.80 3.35
C PRO A 392 5.72 17.02 2.25
N HIS A 393 5.08 15.88 2.56
CA HIS A 393 4.33 15.13 1.56
C HIS A 393 3.09 15.88 1.04
N GLY A 394 2.45 16.70 1.88
CA GLY A 394 1.31 17.53 1.48
C GLY A 394 1.69 18.76 0.66
N ASN A 395 2.98 19.01 0.43
CA ASN A 395 3.48 20.23 -0.23
C ASN A 395 4.71 19.93 -1.11
N THR A 396 4.53 19.16 -2.17
CA THR A 396 5.63 18.70 -3.04
C THR A 396 5.84 19.55 -4.29
N GLN A 397 4.88 20.41 -4.65
CA GLN A 397 5.00 21.29 -5.83
C GLN A 397 6.22 22.21 -5.79
N ASP A 398 6.46 22.85 -4.65
CA ASP A 398 7.55 23.81 -4.52
C ASP A 398 8.93 23.13 -4.54
N ASP A 399 8.99 21.90 -4.05
CA ASP A 399 10.18 21.06 -4.02
C ASP A 399 10.63 20.70 -5.44
N VAL A 400 9.72 20.08 -6.21
CA VAL A 400 9.98 19.74 -7.62
C VAL A 400 10.27 20.98 -8.46
N ALA A 401 9.56 22.09 -8.22
CA ALA A 401 9.82 23.32 -8.95
C ALA A 401 11.25 23.85 -8.70
N ALA A 402 11.75 23.75 -7.47
CA ALA A 402 13.10 24.16 -7.11
C ALA A 402 14.16 23.29 -7.81
N GLU A 403 14.06 21.97 -7.71
CA GLU A 403 14.97 21.02 -8.37
C GLU A 403 15.00 21.23 -9.89
N LEU A 404 13.83 21.35 -10.53
CA LEU A 404 13.73 21.61 -11.96
C LEU A 404 14.37 22.96 -12.37
N SER A 405 14.32 23.95 -11.48
CA SER A 405 14.87 25.28 -11.73
C SER A 405 16.38 25.39 -11.51
N GLU A 406 16.96 24.50 -10.70
CA GLU A 406 18.38 24.53 -10.35
C GLU A 406 19.20 23.48 -11.13
N GLU A 407 18.67 22.26 -11.24
CA GLU A 407 19.44 21.09 -11.70
C GLU A 407 19.08 20.66 -13.13
N ARG A 408 17.82 20.88 -13.54
CA ARG A 408 17.29 20.45 -14.86
C ARG A 408 17.20 21.56 -15.90
N VAL A 409 17.91 22.67 -15.70
CA VAL A 409 17.90 23.82 -16.62
C VAL A 409 18.32 23.43 -18.04
N GLY A 410 17.48 23.75 -19.01
CA GLY A 410 17.71 23.46 -20.42
C GLY A 410 17.27 22.05 -20.86
N GLN A 411 16.84 21.20 -19.94
CA GLN A 411 16.23 19.91 -20.24
C GLN A 411 14.73 20.09 -20.55
N THR A 412 14.20 19.29 -21.47
CA THR A 412 12.75 19.18 -21.69
C THR A 412 12.12 18.24 -20.66
N PRO A 413 10.80 18.28 -20.44
CA PRO A 413 10.12 17.29 -19.61
C PRO A 413 10.38 15.83 -20.02
N ASP A 414 10.64 15.56 -21.30
CA ASP A 414 10.97 14.22 -21.78
C ASP A 414 12.41 13.82 -21.44
N ASP A 415 13.34 14.76 -21.53
CA ASP A 415 14.75 14.53 -21.13
C ASP A 415 14.84 14.22 -19.63
N VAL A 416 14.05 14.89 -18.79
CA VAL A 416 14.03 14.63 -17.34
C VAL A 416 13.51 13.21 -17.04
N VAL A 417 12.47 12.74 -17.72
CA VAL A 417 11.83 11.43 -17.41
C VAL A 417 12.53 10.26 -18.10
N HIS A 418 13.14 10.48 -19.27
CA HIS A 418 13.66 9.41 -20.13
C HIS A 418 15.11 9.60 -20.60
N GLY A 419 15.80 10.65 -20.14
CA GLY A 419 17.17 10.98 -20.53
C GLY A 419 18.24 10.06 -19.95
N ASP A 420 19.50 10.42 -20.17
CA ASP A 420 20.66 9.66 -19.69
C ASP A 420 20.83 9.76 -18.16
N ASP A 421 20.26 10.79 -17.53
CA ASP A 421 20.21 11.10 -16.09
C ASP A 421 18.75 11.19 -15.60
N ALA A 422 17.91 10.26 -16.06
CA ALA A 422 16.47 10.31 -15.86
C ALA A 422 16.05 10.24 -14.38
N GLU A 423 15.23 11.21 -13.98
CA GLU A 423 14.53 11.26 -12.69
C GLU A 423 13.07 11.57 -12.93
N ASN A 424 12.22 10.58 -12.65
CA ASN A 424 10.79 10.73 -12.85
C ASN A 424 10.17 11.32 -11.57
N CYS A 425 10.27 12.64 -11.41
CA CYS A 425 9.76 13.35 -10.22
C CYS A 425 8.24 13.14 -10.03
N ILE A 426 7.47 13.02 -11.13
CA ILE A 426 6.01 12.79 -11.09
C ILE A 426 5.66 11.53 -10.32
N ALA A 427 6.44 10.48 -10.58
CA ALA A 427 6.21 9.16 -10.04
C ALA A 427 6.15 9.14 -8.51
N CYS A 428 6.83 10.08 -7.84
CA CYS A 428 6.88 10.17 -6.39
C CYS A 428 6.21 11.43 -5.82
N HIS A 429 6.37 12.59 -6.45
CA HIS A 429 5.91 13.88 -5.91
C HIS A 429 4.49 14.28 -6.36
N GLY A 430 3.85 13.49 -7.21
CA GLY A 430 2.47 13.73 -7.63
C GLY A 430 1.98 12.69 -8.63
N PRO A 431 2.02 11.38 -8.30
CA PRO A 431 1.81 10.34 -9.30
C PRO A 431 0.39 10.36 -9.89
N GLY A 432 -0.59 10.89 -9.16
CA GLY A 432 -1.95 11.12 -9.65
C GLY A 432 -2.04 12.16 -10.78
N ALA A 433 -1.00 12.97 -11.02
CA ALA A 433 -1.00 14.01 -12.05
C ALA A 433 -1.24 13.44 -13.46
N VAL A 434 -0.86 12.19 -13.69
CA VAL A 434 -1.10 11.46 -14.94
C VAL A 434 -2.58 11.19 -15.23
N LEU A 435 -3.47 11.37 -14.24
CA LEU A 435 -4.92 11.21 -14.41
C LEU A 435 -5.60 12.50 -14.88
N ALA A 436 -4.94 13.66 -14.74
CA ALA A 436 -5.50 14.93 -15.17
C ALA A 436 -5.68 15.00 -16.70
N ASN A 437 -6.58 15.89 -17.16
CA ASN A 437 -6.87 16.14 -18.58
C ASN A 437 -7.28 14.91 -19.41
N GLY A 438 -7.92 13.91 -18.78
CA GLY A 438 -8.34 12.67 -19.45
C GLY A 438 -7.18 11.68 -19.66
N GLY A 439 -6.08 11.88 -18.94
CA GLY A 439 -4.90 11.04 -18.96
C GLY A 439 -3.71 11.71 -19.66
N MET A 440 -2.58 11.76 -18.96
CA MET A 440 -1.29 12.26 -19.46
C MET A 440 -0.20 11.19 -19.27
N THR A 441 0.91 11.30 -20.01
CA THR A 441 2.17 10.67 -19.63
C THR A 441 2.86 11.50 -18.54
N GLU A 442 3.89 10.95 -17.90
CA GLU A 442 4.63 11.67 -16.86
C GLU A 442 5.35 12.91 -17.42
N SER A 443 5.98 12.81 -18.60
CA SER A 443 6.57 13.98 -19.28
C SER A 443 5.52 15.04 -19.63
N GLN A 444 4.30 14.62 -20.00
CA GLN A 444 3.20 15.55 -20.26
C GLN A 444 2.73 16.24 -18.97
N ALA A 445 2.64 15.51 -17.86
CA ALA A 445 2.29 16.06 -16.56
C ALA A 445 3.34 17.10 -16.11
N LEU A 446 4.64 16.79 -16.21
CA LEU A 446 5.72 17.74 -15.91
C LEU A 446 5.59 19.04 -16.71
N GLY A 447 5.39 18.94 -18.03
CA GLY A 447 5.23 20.11 -18.89
C GLY A 447 3.94 20.90 -18.67
N TYR A 448 2.92 20.29 -18.06
CA TYR A 448 1.65 20.93 -17.75
C TYR A 448 1.70 21.69 -16.42
N PHE A 449 2.28 21.05 -15.40
CA PHE A 449 2.28 21.54 -14.02
C PHE A 449 3.49 22.37 -13.63
N PHE A 450 4.50 22.47 -14.50
CA PHE A 450 5.65 23.35 -14.28
C PHE A 450 5.90 24.21 -15.51
N THR A 451 6.28 25.47 -15.29
CA THR A 451 6.51 26.39 -16.39
C THR A 451 7.79 26.03 -17.16
N THR A 452 7.73 26.06 -18.49
CA THR A 452 8.89 25.92 -19.36
C THR A 452 9.09 27.18 -20.21
N THR A 453 10.34 27.45 -20.60
CA THR A 453 10.70 28.46 -21.59
C THR A 453 11.16 27.77 -22.86
N ASP A 454 10.51 28.06 -23.99
CA ASP A 454 10.78 27.41 -25.28
C ASP A 454 10.72 25.86 -25.23
N GLY A 455 9.92 25.29 -24.32
CA GLY A 455 9.73 23.85 -24.14
C GLY A 455 10.72 23.16 -23.20
N ALA A 456 11.64 23.92 -22.58
CA ALA A 456 12.61 23.40 -21.61
C ALA A 456 12.49 24.12 -20.25
N PHE A 457 12.96 23.49 -19.19
CA PHE A 457 13.05 24.10 -17.85
C PHE A 457 14.12 25.21 -17.81
N SER A 458 13.96 26.15 -16.89
CA SER A 458 14.82 27.32 -16.73
C SER A 458 15.01 27.67 -15.26
N ASP A 459 15.92 28.60 -14.97
CA ASP A 459 16.10 29.19 -13.63
C ASP A 459 14.87 29.98 -13.13
N ALA A 460 13.88 30.19 -13.99
CA ALA A 460 12.58 30.78 -13.66
C ALA A 460 11.43 29.75 -13.61
N THR A 461 11.74 28.44 -13.66
CA THR A 461 10.72 27.39 -13.52
C THR A 461 10.00 27.55 -12.19
N VAL A 462 8.67 27.58 -12.24
CA VAL A 462 7.78 27.59 -11.07
C VAL A 462 6.62 26.63 -11.31
N SER A 463 5.89 26.29 -10.25
CA SER A 463 4.64 25.56 -10.36
C SER A 463 3.61 26.31 -11.21
N ASN A 464 2.81 25.55 -11.95
CA ASN A 464 1.74 26.01 -12.84
C ASN A 464 0.52 25.11 -12.64
N HIS A 465 -0.68 25.63 -12.83
CA HIS A 465 -1.92 24.89 -12.54
C HIS A 465 -1.93 24.24 -11.13
N SER A 466 -1.34 24.91 -10.14
CA SER A 466 -1.15 24.37 -8.78
C SER A 466 -2.45 23.98 -8.08
N ALA A 467 -3.58 24.58 -8.45
CA ALA A 467 -4.91 24.22 -7.96
C ALA A 467 -5.41 22.87 -8.51
N GLU A 468 -4.79 22.35 -9.57
CA GLU A 468 -5.12 21.07 -10.21
C GLU A 468 -4.04 20.01 -9.96
N TRP A 469 -2.89 20.39 -9.38
CA TRP A 469 -1.82 19.46 -9.09
C TRP A 469 -2.19 18.58 -7.90
N PRO A 470 -2.20 17.26 -8.07
CA PRO A 470 -2.25 16.36 -6.95
C PRO A 470 -0.84 16.27 -6.39
N ASP A 471 -0.56 17.01 -5.31
CA ASP A 471 0.59 16.73 -4.42
C ASP A 471 0.59 15.24 -4.06
N VAL A 472 1.62 14.79 -3.33
CA VAL A 472 1.52 13.45 -2.74
C VAL A 472 0.28 13.44 -1.86
N SER A 473 -0.67 12.60 -2.24
CA SER A 473 -2.00 12.55 -1.64
C SER A 473 -2.18 11.22 -0.94
N CYS A 474 -3.24 11.08 -0.15
CA CYS A 474 -3.56 9.82 0.50
C CYS A 474 -3.59 8.67 -0.51
N VAL A 475 -4.12 8.91 -1.73
CA VAL A 475 -4.20 7.89 -2.77
C VAL A 475 -2.88 7.59 -3.48
N SER A 476 -1.79 8.31 -3.19
CA SER A 476 -0.46 7.91 -3.63
C SER A 476 0.04 6.67 -2.90
N CYS A 477 -0.41 6.50 -1.65
CA CYS A 477 0.08 5.52 -0.68
C CYS A 477 -1.01 4.55 -0.15
N HIS A 478 -2.27 4.83 -0.46
CA HIS A 478 -3.42 4.00 -0.15
C HIS A 478 -4.26 3.79 -1.41
N ASP A 479 -4.86 2.62 -1.55
CA ASP A 479 -5.97 2.46 -2.49
C ASP A 479 -7.22 3.04 -1.83
N GLN A 480 -7.88 4.02 -2.45
CA GLN A 480 -9.12 4.59 -1.90
C GLN A 480 -10.24 3.56 -1.72
N HIS A 481 -10.18 2.42 -2.42
CA HIS A 481 -11.15 1.32 -2.30
C HIS A 481 -10.69 0.23 -1.32
N ASP A 482 -9.44 0.28 -0.87
CA ASP A 482 -8.89 -0.53 0.22
C ASP A 482 -7.92 0.31 1.09
N PRO A 483 -8.44 1.32 1.82
CA PRO A 483 -7.59 2.32 2.48
C PRO A 483 -6.77 1.73 3.64
N ALA A 484 -7.15 0.55 4.15
CA ALA A 484 -6.45 -0.12 5.23
C ALA A 484 -5.15 -0.79 4.77
N ALA A 485 -5.05 -1.18 3.49
CA ALA A 485 -3.85 -1.79 2.93
C ALA A 485 -2.94 -0.72 2.30
N PRO A 486 -1.65 -0.66 2.67
CA PRO A 486 -0.70 0.20 1.98
C PRO A 486 -0.59 -0.22 0.50
N ALA A 487 -0.73 0.76 -0.39
CA ALA A 487 -0.64 0.53 -1.82
C ALA A 487 -0.01 1.72 -2.52
N TYR A 488 0.91 1.45 -3.44
CA TYR A 488 1.55 2.49 -4.22
C TYR A 488 0.74 2.78 -5.50
N PHE A 489 0.46 4.04 -5.82
CA PHE A 489 -0.17 4.40 -7.10
C PHE A 489 0.82 4.45 -8.26
N ASN A 490 0.83 3.35 -9.02
CA ASN A 490 1.34 3.12 -10.36
C ASN A 490 1.30 4.25 -11.40
N SER A 491 2.10 5.32 -11.42
CA SER A 491 1.89 6.39 -12.45
C SER A 491 2.00 5.92 -13.92
N LEU A 492 2.78 4.87 -14.20
CA LEU A 492 2.91 4.28 -15.54
C LEU A 492 1.71 3.40 -15.90
N THR A 493 1.24 2.60 -14.95
CA THR A 493 0.15 1.62 -15.14
C THR A 493 -1.23 2.20 -14.83
N ARG A 494 -1.26 3.34 -14.13
CA ARG A 494 -2.41 4.03 -13.53
C ARG A 494 -3.21 3.14 -12.59
N ARG A 495 -2.51 2.32 -11.80
CA ARG A 495 -3.10 1.34 -10.88
C ARG A 495 -2.41 1.32 -9.54
N HIS A 496 -3.17 1.08 -8.48
CA HIS A 496 -2.63 0.79 -7.17
C HIS A 496 -1.99 -0.60 -7.14
N GLU A 497 -0.83 -0.69 -6.53
CA GLU A 497 -0.10 -1.93 -6.30
C GLU A 497 0.11 -2.11 -4.79
N PRO A 498 -0.41 -3.20 -4.18
CA PRO A 498 -0.16 -3.47 -2.77
C PRO A 498 1.34 -3.57 -2.46
N LYS A 499 1.76 -3.04 -1.31
CA LYS A 499 3.15 -3.08 -0.83
C LYS A 499 3.15 -3.23 0.70
N SER A 500 4.24 -3.78 1.25
CA SER A 500 4.50 -3.58 2.68
C SER A 500 4.83 -2.11 2.97
N ALA A 501 4.69 -1.66 4.21
CA ALA A 501 4.96 -0.26 4.59
C ALA A 501 6.39 0.19 4.20
N SER A 502 7.41 -0.64 4.49
CA SER A 502 8.79 -0.30 4.15
C SER A 502 9.05 -0.29 2.64
N GLU A 503 8.49 -1.24 1.88
CA GLU A 503 8.62 -1.26 0.42
C GLU A 503 7.87 -0.11 -0.26
N LEU A 504 6.77 0.37 0.34
CA LEU A 504 6.05 1.56 -0.11
C LEU A 504 6.94 2.79 0.00
N CYS A 505 7.54 3.03 1.16
CA CYS A 505 8.52 4.12 1.34
C CYS A 505 9.68 3.98 0.36
N GLY A 506 10.19 2.75 0.17
CA GLY A 506 11.29 2.47 -0.76
C GLY A 506 10.97 2.68 -2.24
N GLN A 507 9.71 2.89 -2.63
CA GLN A 507 9.37 3.29 -4.01
C GLN A 507 9.85 4.71 -4.35
N CYS A 508 10.03 5.56 -3.34
CA CYS A 508 10.39 6.97 -3.51
C CYS A 508 11.59 7.40 -2.68
N HIS A 509 11.84 6.75 -1.55
CA HIS A 509 13.02 6.95 -0.74
C HIS A 509 13.98 5.77 -0.85
N GLY A 510 14.09 5.18 -2.05
CA GLY A 510 15.00 4.08 -2.31
C GLY A 510 15.08 3.67 -3.78
N SER A 511 15.98 2.72 -4.04
CA SER A 511 16.29 2.23 -5.38
C SER A 511 15.25 1.25 -5.95
N LEU A 512 14.16 0.95 -5.23
CA LEU A 512 13.18 -0.06 -5.67
C LEU A 512 12.54 0.30 -7.01
N ARG A 513 12.42 1.60 -7.27
CA ARG A 513 11.79 2.11 -8.48
C ARG A 513 12.79 2.68 -9.47
N PHE A 514 13.74 3.46 -8.98
CA PHE A 514 14.78 4.11 -9.78
C PHE A 514 16.14 3.70 -9.23
N GLU A 515 16.86 2.86 -9.98
CA GLU A 515 18.15 2.30 -9.52
C GLU A 515 19.18 3.40 -9.23
N ASP A 516 19.14 4.50 -9.99
CA ASP A 516 20.09 5.61 -9.92
C ASP A 516 19.59 6.82 -9.11
N THR A 517 18.60 6.64 -8.21
CA THR A 517 18.13 7.73 -7.34
C THR A 517 19.17 8.11 -6.29
N ASP A 518 19.19 9.38 -5.93
CA ASP A 518 19.94 9.96 -4.81
C ASP A 518 19.21 9.84 -3.46
N HIS A 519 17.96 9.38 -3.45
CA HIS A 519 17.18 9.12 -2.24
C HIS A 519 17.35 7.68 -1.78
N LEU A 520 18.43 7.37 -1.07
CA LEU A 520 18.82 5.99 -0.72
C LEU A 520 18.52 5.60 0.75
N THR A 521 17.54 6.25 1.38
CA THR A 521 17.18 6.01 2.79
C THR A 521 16.70 4.58 3.06
N TYR A 522 15.85 4.03 2.19
CA TYR A 522 15.36 2.64 2.28
C TYR A 522 16.50 1.64 2.07
N ASP A 523 17.40 1.90 1.13
CA ASP A 523 18.57 1.06 0.87
C ASP A 523 19.49 1.03 2.10
N ALA A 524 19.71 2.18 2.73
CA ALA A 524 20.44 2.31 3.98
C ALA A 524 19.79 1.50 5.11
N TRP A 525 18.46 1.61 5.25
CA TRP A 525 17.71 0.83 6.23
C TRP A 525 17.84 -0.66 5.97
N LYS A 526 17.68 -1.07 4.71
CA LYS A 526 17.69 -2.47 4.28
C LYS A 526 19.01 -3.17 4.59
N ILE A 527 20.14 -2.46 4.56
CA ILE A 527 21.45 -3.02 4.91
C ILE A 527 21.79 -2.92 6.41
N SER A 528 20.95 -2.26 7.21
CA SER A 528 21.13 -2.12 8.65
C SER A 528 20.70 -3.38 9.41
N ARG A 529 20.92 -3.40 10.73
CA ARG A 529 20.38 -4.49 11.58
C ARG A 529 18.88 -4.35 11.84
N HIS A 530 18.33 -3.15 11.74
CA HIS A 530 16.92 -2.87 12.00
C HIS A 530 15.98 -3.47 10.94
N SER A 531 16.49 -3.76 9.74
CA SER A 531 15.73 -4.46 8.69
C SER A 531 15.69 -5.98 8.85
N ALA A 532 16.39 -6.55 9.85
CA ALA A 532 16.60 -7.98 9.99
C ALA A 532 16.54 -8.43 11.46
N THR A 533 15.41 -8.17 12.12
CA THR A 533 15.22 -8.47 13.55
C THR A 533 14.60 -9.83 13.83
N GLN A 534 14.00 -10.48 12.82
CA GLN A 534 13.25 -11.73 13.00
C GLN A 534 14.11 -12.88 13.55
N ASP A 535 15.31 -13.06 13.01
CA ASP A 535 16.21 -14.13 13.40
C ASP A 535 16.71 -13.96 14.84
N ASP A 536 16.86 -12.71 15.28
CA ASP A 536 17.29 -12.35 16.63
C ASP A 536 16.23 -12.78 17.66
N VAL A 537 14.99 -12.32 17.46
CA VAL A 537 13.85 -12.67 18.31
C VAL A 537 13.59 -14.17 18.29
N ALA A 538 13.64 -14.83 17.13
CA ALA A 538 13.45 -16.27 17.05
C ALA A 538 14.49 -17.04 17.87
N SER A 539 15.75 -16.57 17.88
CA SER A 539 16.84 -17.19 18.63
C SER A 539 16.66 -17.00 20.14
N GLU A 540 16.33 -15.79 20.59
CA GLU A 540 16.05 -15.49 21.99
C GLU A 540 14.86 -16.31 22.52
N LEU A 541 13.77 -16.38 21.75
CA LEU A 541 12.60 -17.19 22.11
C LEU A 541 12.94 -18.68 22.24
N ALA A 542 13.80 -19.19 21.35
CA ALA A 542 14.21 -20.59 21.33
C ALA A 542 15.17 -20.96 22.47
N GLU A 543 16.06 -20.05 22.85
CA GLU A 543 17.14 -20.30 23.81
C GLU A 543 16.78 -19.90 25.24
N GLU A 544 16.18 -18.71 25.41
CA GLU A 544 16.02 -18.06 26.71
C GLU A 544 14.58 -18.17 27.24
N ARG A 545 13.59 -18.21 26.33
CA ARG A 545 12.16 -18.28 26.67
C ARG A 545 11.56 -19.68 26.48
N ALA A 546 12.39 -20.71 26.35
CA ALA A 546 11.95 -22.08 26.11
C ALA A 546 11.06 -22.61 27.26
N GLY A 547 9.89 -23.15 26.90
CA GLY A 547 8.87 -23.65 27.83
C GLY A 547 7.87 -22.59 28.30
N GLN A 548 8.00 -21.35 27.86
CA GLN A 548 7.03 -20.27 28.12
C GLN A 548 6.02 -20.16 26.97
N THR A 549 4.82 -19.73 27.30
CA THR A 549 3.79 -19.29 26.34
C THR A 549 4.03 -17.84 25.90
N PRO A 550 3.48 -17.39 24.76
CA PRO A 550 3.52 -15.98 24.36
C PRO A 550 3.05 -15.00 25.45
N GLU A 551 1.99 -15.36 26.20
CA GLU A 551 1.47 -14.56 27.32
C GLU A 551 2.49 -14.43 28.45
N GLU A 552 3.19 -15.52 28.80
CA GLU A 552 4.21 -15.52 29.86
C GLU A 552 5.44 -14.70 29.47
N VAL A 553 5.79 -14.64 28.19
CA VAL A 553 6.89 -13.78 27.70
C VAL A 553 6.53 -12.31 27.82
N ILE A 554 5.32 -11.90 27.41
CA ILE A 554 4.93 -10.48 27.38
C ILE A 554 4.47 -9.96 28.76
N HIS A 555 3.90 -10.82 29.61
CA HIS A 555 3.21 -10.40 30.85
C HIS A 555 3.65 -11.19 32.10
N GLY A 556 4.66 -12.06 32.00
CA GLY A 556 5.15 -12.87 33.12
C GLY A 556 5.94 -12.09 34.18
N ASP A 557 6.51 -12.83 35.14
CA ASP A 557 7.32 -12.27 36.23
C ASP A 557 8.66 -11.68 35.74
N ASP A 558 9.10 -12.08 34.55
CA ASP A 558 10.31 -11.62 33.85
C ASP A 558 9.92 -11.28 32.41
N ALA A 559 9.06 -10.27 32.27
CA ALA A 559 8.43 -9.92 31.01
C ALA A 559 9.37 -9.17 30.06
N GLU A 560 9.43 -9.63 28.81
CA GLU A 560 10.12 -8.97 27.71
C GLU A 560 9.17 -8.82 26.53
N ASN A 561 8.90 -7.58 26.15
CA ASN A 561 8.00 -7.30 25.04
C ASN A 561 8.78 -7.22 23.73
N CYS A 562 9.14 -8.37 23.15
CA CYS A 562 9.90 -8.44 21.90
C CYS A 562 9.21 -7.69 20.75
N ILE A 563 7.87 -7.76 20.69
CA ILE A 563 7.08 -7.09 19.65
C ILE A 563 7.27 -5.57 19.68
N ALA A 564 7.21 -4.99 20.87
CA ALA A 564 7.25 -3.55 21.07
C ALA A 564 8.51 -2.85 20.52
N CYS A 565 9.62 -3.56 20.35
CA CYS A 565 10.85 -3.00 19.80
C CYS A 565 11.32 -3.63 18.49
N HIS A 566 11.02 -4.91 18.23
CA HIS A 566 11.56 -5.62 17.05
C HIS A 566 10.59 -5.71 15.87
N GLY A 567 9.32 -5.33 16.07
CA GLY A 567 8.30 -5.27 15.04
C GLY A 567 6.99 -4.67 15.54
N PRO A 568 6.98 -3.43 16.09
CA PRO A 568 5.84 -2.93 16.84
C PRO A 568 4.58 -2.75 15.98
N THR A 569 4.74 -2.50 14.68
CA THR A 569 3.63 -2.38 13.72
C THR A 569 3.05 -3.73 13.30
N ALA A 570 3.59 -4.86 13.75
CA ALA A 570 3.05 -6.20 13.50
C ALA A 570 1.63 -6.37 14.05
N VAL A 571 1.28 -5.60 15.09
CA VAL A 571 -0.07 -5.56 15.67
C VAL A 571 -1.14 -5.04 14.71
N LEU A 572 -0.75 -4.37 13.61
CA LEU A 572 -1.69 -3.87 12.60
C LEU A 572 -2.13 -4.96 11.61
N ALA A 573 -1.43 -6.10 11.56
CA ALA A 573 -1.80 -7.18 10.65
C ALA A 573 -3.12 -7.86 11.07
N ASN A 574 -3.76 -8.54 10.11
CA ASN A 574 -5.02 -9.29 10.31
C ASN A 574 -6.22 -8.46 10.86
N GLY A 575 -6.25 -7.16 10.58
CA GLY A 575 -7.30 -6.27 11.08
C GLY A 575 -7.13 -5.88 12.54
N GLY A 576 -5.91 -6.06 13.09
CA GLY A 576 -5.57 -5.76 14.47
C GLY A 576 -5.30 -7.03 15.28
N MET A 577 -4.19 -7.02 16.02
CA MET A 577 -3.77 -8.07 16.94
C MET A 577 -3.21 -7.44 18.22
N THR A 578 -3.34 -8.14 19.35
CA THR A 578 -2.55 -7.85 20.55
C THR A 578 -1.09 -8.26 20.34
N GLU A 579 -0.17 -7.75 21.15
CA GLU A 579 1.25 -8.13 21.10
C GLU A 579 1.45 -9.63 21.33
N VAL A 580 0.65 -10.24 22.21
CA VAL A 580 0.64 -11.69 22.46
C VAL A 580 0.21 -12.47 21.21
N GLN A 581 -0.85 -12.00 20.53
CA GLN A 581 -1.30 -12.61 19.27
C GLN A 581 -0.27 -12.45 18.15
N ALA A 582 0.40 -11.29 18.07
CA ALA A 582 1.47 -11.09 17.10
C ALA A 582 2.62 -12.07 17.35
N LEU A 583 3.05 -12.25 18.61
CA LEU A 583 4.11 -13.19 18.95
C LEU A 583 3.75 -14.65 18.61
N ASP A 584 2.50 -15.07 18.85
CA ASP A 584 2.01 -16.40 18.48
C ASP A 584 1.84 -16.57 16.95
N TYR A 585 1.51 -15.50 16.24
CA TYR A 585 1.33 -15.52 14.78
C TYR A 585 2.66 -15.65 14.04
N PHE A 586 3.68 -14.88 14.46
CA PHE A 586 4.95 -14.76 13.74
C PHE A 586 6.04 -15.76 14.15
N PHE A 587 5.82 -16.55 15.21
CA PHE A 587 6.80 -17.53 15.67
C PHE A 587 6.13 -18.87 16.01
N THR A 588 6.76 -19.96 15.60
CA THR A 588 6.19 -21.29 15.81
C THR A 588 6.26 -21.71 17.28
N THR A 589 5.17 -22.27 17.81
CA THR A 589 5.13 -22.90 19.13
C THR A 589 4.87 -24.41 19.04
N THR A 590 5.34 -25.17 20.02
CA THR A 590 4.99 -26.59 20.21
C THR A 590 4.10 -26.72 21.45
N ASP A 591 2.90 -27.29 21.29
CA ASP A 591 1.90 -27.41 22.36
C ASP A 591 1.57 -26.07 23.06
N GLY A 592 1.71 -24.94 22.34
CA GLY A 592 1.44 -23.58 22.82
C GLY A 592 2.60 -22.90 23.55
N THR A 593 3.79 -23.50 23.57
CA THR A 593 4.99 -22.94 24.19
C THR A 593 6.17 -22.86 23.20
N PHE A 594 7.07 -21.91 23.42
CA PHE A 594 8.34 -21.85 22.69
C PHE A 594 9.26 -23.01 23.07
N ASP A 595 10.06 -23.49 22.13
CA ASP A 595 11.11 -24.47 22.39
C ASP A 595 12.32 -24.25 21.46
N SER A 596 13.33 -25.12 21.55
CA SER A 596 14.54 -25.04 20.72
C SER A 596 14.30 -25.18 19.20
N SER A 597 13.08 -25.52 18.77
CA SER A 597 12.66 -25.58 17.37
C SER A 597 11.81 -24.39 16.93
N THR A 598 11.65 -23.39 17.82
CA THR A 598 11.01 -22.11 17.49
C THR A 598 11.71 -21.50 16.28
N THR A 599 10.92 -21.19 15.27
CA THR A 599 11.37 -20.55 14.03
C THR A 599 10.34 -19.51 13.61
N ILE A 600 10.73 -18.65 12.69
CA ILE A 600 9.87 -17.61 12.14
C ILE A 600 8.73 -18.24 11.34
N GLN A 601 7.53 -17.69 11.50
CA GLN A 601 6.34 -17.93 10.69
C GLN A 601 5.90 -16.61 10.03
N HIS A 602 5.25 -16.65 8.87
CA HIS A 602 4.75 -15.44 8.17
C HIS A 602 5.82 -14.36 7.92
N ALA A 603 7.07 -14.76 7.64
CA ALA A 603 8.22 -13.86 7.51
C ALA A 603 8.01 -12.71 6.50
N SER A 604 7.21 -12.94 5.44
CA SER A 604 6.87 -11.92 4.43
C SER A 604 5.91 -10.84 4.94
N GLU A 605 5.18 -11.12 6.01
CA GLU A 605 4.22 -10.21 6.63
C GLU A 605 4.83 -9.47 7.84
N TRP A 606 6.03 -9.88 8.29
CA TRP A 606 6.72 -9.25 9.41
C TRP A 606 7.37 -7.92 8.99
N PRO A 607 7.03 -6.80 9.65
CA PRO A 607 7.49 -5.47 9.24
C PRO A 607 8.96 -5.18 9.55
N ASN A 608 9.61 -5.99 10.39
CA ASN A 608 10.86 -5.64 11.09
C ASN A 608 10.69 -4.30 11.85
N VAL A 609 11.79 -3.66 12.24
CA VAL A 609 11.74 -2.26 12.70
C VAL A 609 11.58 -1.38 11.46
N SER A 610 10.33 -1.26 11.01
CA SER A 610 9.94 -0.52 9.80
C SER A 610 10.14 0.99 9.97
N CYS A 611 10.09 1.72 8.86
CA CYS A 611 10.09 3.19 8.87
C CYS A 611 9.01 3.74 9.82
N THR A 612 7.84 3.12 9.79
CA THR A 612 6.66 3.48 10.60
C THR A 612 6.79 3.15 12.09
N ALA A 613 7.83 2.41 12.51
CA ALA A 613 8.11 2.23 13.94
C ALA A 613 8.66 3.51 14.59
N CYS A 614 9.32 4.36 13.79
CA CYS A 614 10.06 5.55 14.22
C CYS A 614 9.54 6.87 13.62
N HIS A 615 8.63 6.78 12.66
CA HIS A 615 7.99 7.91 12.01
C HIS A 615 6.49 7.66 11.89
N ASP A 616 5.70 8.71 12.13
CA ASP A 616 4.34 8.75 11.62
C ASP A 616 4.39 9.12 10.15
N GLN A 617 3.88 8.27 9.26
CA GLN A 617 3.85 8.56 7.83
C GLN A 617 2.98 9.78 7.48
N HIS A 618 2.05 10.15 8.36
CA HIS A 618 1.19 11.32 8.22
C HIS A 618 1.79 12.59 8.82
N ASP A 619 2.79 12.47 9.69
CA ASP A 619 3.64 13.57 10.16
C ASP A 619 5.11 13.15 10.16
N PRO A 620 5.71 12.92 8.97
CA PRO A 620 7.08 12.42 8.85
C PRO A 620 8.12 13.41 9.39
N SER A 621 7.74 14.68 9.61
CA SER A 621 8.61 15.75 10.07
C SER A 621 8.99 15.63 11.54
N HIS A 622 8.22 14.86 12.32
CA HIS A 622 8.48 14.64 13.74
C HIS A 622 8.78 13.16 13.99
N PRO A 623 9.93 12.84 14.62
CA PRO A 623 10.17 11.48 15.10
C PRO A 623 9.08 11.07 16.09
N ALA A 624 8.57 9.86 15.93
CA ALA A 624 7.51 9.33 16.76
C ALA A 624 7.71 7.83 16.91
N TYR A 625 7.52 7.28 18.11
CA TYR A 625 7.51 5.82 18.24
C TYR A 625 6.09 5.31 18.03
N PHE A 626 5.96 4.15 17.38
CA PHE A 626 4.69 3.43 17.32
C PHE A 626 4.50 2.60 18.60
N ASN A 627 3.48 2.96 19.38
CA ASN A 627 3.10 2.22 20.57
C ASN A 627 2.19 1.04 20.22
N SER A 628 2.81 -0.13 20.08
CA SER A 628 2.11 -1.40 19.79
C SER A 628 0.99 -1.78 20.76
N SER A 629 0.98 -1.23 21.99
CA SER A 629 -0.09 -1.49 22.96
C SER A 629 -1.34 -0.64 22.75
N THR A 630 -1.21 0.53 22.12
CA THR A 630 -2.33 1.43 21.83
C THR A 630 -2.63 1.54 20.34
N GLY A 631 -1.71 1.15 19.46
CA GLY A 631 -1.82 1.33 18.02
C GLY A 631 -1.54 2.76 17.55
N GLU A 632 -0.91 3.59 18.39
CA GLU A 632 -0.75 5.03 18.14
C GLU A 632 0.72 5.46 18.03
N HIS A 633 0.96 6.50 17.23
CA HIS A 633 2.25 7.19 17.18
C HIS A 633 2.37 8.25 18.27
N VAL A 634 3.48 8.22 19.02
CA VAL A 634 3.76 9.20 20.07
C VAL A 634 5.01 9.98 19.71
N ALA A 635 4.80 11.25 19.35
CA ALA A 635 5.87 12.17 18.97
C ALA A 635 6.85 12.45 20.12
N MET A 636 8.15 12.47 19.82
CA MET A 636 9.21 12.71 20.80
C MET A 636 10.52 13.19 20.16
N GLY A 637 11.51 13.53 20.98
CA GLY A 637 12.85 13.86 20.49
C GLY A 637 13.61 12.62 20.02
N ALA A 638 14.46 12.75 19.01
CA ALA A 638 15.18 11.62 18.40
C ALA A 638 15.99 10.77 19.39
N ASN A 639 16.69 11.37 20.36
CA ASN A 639 17.42 10.59 21.37
C ASN A 639 16.48 9.81 22.32
N GLN A 640 15.31 10.37 22.63
CA GLN A 640 14.30 9.68 23.44
C GLN A 640 13.66 8.52 22.68
N LEU A 641 13.56 8.65 21.35
CA LEU A 641 13.10 7.58 20.47
C LEU A 641 14.04 6.38 20.53
N CYS A 642 15.35 6.59 20.40
CA CYS A 642 16.34 5.52 20.59
C CYS A 642 16.22 4.87 21.98
N GLY A 643 16.04 5.69 23.02
CA GLY A 643 15.89 5.25 24.40
C GLY A 643 14.58 4.51 24.73
N GLN A 644 13.63 4.42 23.79
CA GLN A 644 12.46 3.54 23.98
C GLN A 644 12.83 2.06 23.93
N CYS A 645 13.89 1.71 23.18
CA CYS A 645 14.34 0.33 23.00
C CYS A 645 15.76 0.10 23.49
N HIS A 646 16.67 1.06 23.26
CA HIS A 646 18.03 1.04 23.79
C HIS A 646 18.13 1.83 25.10
N GLY A 647 17.13 1.68 25.96
CA GLY A 647 17.03 2.35 27.24
C GLY A 647 15.77 2.00 28.01
N ASN A 648 15.73 2.45 29.26
CA ASN A 648 14.63 2.08 30.16
C ASN A 648 13.40 3.01 30.11
N LEU A 649 13.25 3.82 29.05
CA LEU A 649 12.12 4.74 28.95
C LEU A 649 10.79 4.00 28.79
N ARG A 650 10.83 2.86 28.09
CA ARG A 650 9.66 2.01 27.88
C ARG A 650 9.64 0.81 28.82
N PHE A 651 10.78 0.16 28.99
CA PHE A 651 10.94 -1.05 29.81
C PHE A 651 11.89 -0.77 30.98
N PRO A 652 11.37 -0.61 32.21
CA PRO A 652 12.21 -0.28 33.37
C PRO A 652 13.35 -1.27 33.63
N ASP A 653 13.11 -2.54 33.30
CA ASP A 653 13.99 -3.68 33.62
C ASP A 653 14.79 -4.20 32.41
N THR A 654 14.85 -3.44 31.30
CA THR A 654 15.69 -3.82 30.14
C THR A 654 17.18 -3.82 30.50
N ASP A 655 17.92 -4.74 29.88
CA ASP A 655 19.37 -4.85 29.95
C ASP A 655 20.10 -4.08 28.82
N HIS A 656 19.37 -3.45 27.89
CA HIS A 656 19.93 -2.58 26.85
C HIS A 656 19.86 -1.10 27.29
N LEU A 657 20.85 -0.62 28.02
CA LEU A 657 20.77 0.69 28.70
C LEU A 657 21.67 1.78 28.10
N SER A 658 21.99 1.68 26.81
CA SER A 658 22.83 2.64 26.07
C SER A 658 22.37 4.11 26.24
N TYR A 659 21.07 4.39 26.18
CA TYR A 659 20.51 5.72 26.42
C TYR A 659 20.80 6.22 27.85
N ASN A 660 20.64 5.35 28.85
CA ASN A 660 20.94 5.69 30.24
C ASN A 660 22.44 5.93 30.45
N MET A 661 23.30 5.19 29.73
CA MET A 661 24.75 5.40 29.73
C MET A 661 25.12 6.76 29.14
N GLU A 662 24.51 7.15 28.02
CA GLU A 662 24.72 8.47 27.40
C GLU A 662 24.37 9.59 28.39
N LEU A 663 23.20 9.49 29.05
CA LEU A 663 22.79 10.44 30.10
C LEU A 663 23.75 10.46 31.31
N GLY A 664 24.49 9.37 31.54
CA GLY A 664 25.48 9.28 32.60
C GLY A 664 24.87 9.32 34.00
N THR A 665 23.72 8.67 34.20
CA THR A 665 22.99 8.62 35.47
C THR A 665 22.62 7.17 35.85
N GLY A 666 22.13 6.93 37.07
CA GLY A 666 21.62 5.59 37.48
C GLY A 666 22.58 4.71 38.30
N GLY A 667 23.85 5.09 38.45
CA GLY A 667 24.83 4.34 39.23
C GLY A 667 24.64 4.49 40.75
N VAL A 668 24.82 3.41 41.49
CA VAL A 668 24.70 3.39 42.95
C VAL A 668 25.98 3.95 43.58
N GLY A 669 25.87 5.15 44.15
CA GLY A 669 27.01 5.83 44.77
C GLY A 669 28.06 6.35 43.77
N VAL A 670 27.68 6.47 42.50
CA VAL A 670 28.51 7.02 41.42
C VAL A 670 27.95 8.38 41.01
N PRO A 671 28.76 9.46 40.99
CA PRO A 671 28.29 10.77 40.54
C PRO A 671 27.93 10.76 39.05
N ASN A 672 26.85 11.47 38.69
CA ASN A 672 26.47 11.65 37.30
C ASN A 672 27.56 12.40 36.52
N GLN A 673 27.88 11.94 35.32
CA GLN A 673 28.86 12.57 34.44
C GLN A 673 28.74 12.06 33.00
N THR A 674 29.16 12.89 32.05
CA THR A 674 29.10 12.60 30.61
C THR A 674 30.46 12.78 29.95
N THR A 675 30.87 11.82 29.13
CA THR A 675 32.15 11.86 28.41
C THR A 675 32.13 12.86 27.25
N MET A 676 31.01 12.94 26.52
CA MET A 676 30.82 13.82 25.37
C MET A 676 29.59 14.71 25.57
N PRO A 677 29.66 15.77 26.41
CA PRO A 677 28.48 16.59 26.72
C PRO A 677 27.90 17.25 25.48
N GLY A 678 26.61 17.01 25.22
CA GLY A 678 25.86 17.61 24.12
C GLY A 678 25.91 16.85 22.80
N ALA A 679 26.53 15.65 22.76
CA ALA A 679 26.43 14.72 21.64
C ALA A 679 25.38 13.65 21.95
N GLY A 680 24.39 13.49 21.08
CA GLY A 680 23.36 12.46 21.16
C GLY A 680 23.57 11.31 20.17
N CYS A 681 22.62 10.38 20.16
CA CYS A 681 22.62 9.19 19.31
C CYS A 681 22.72 9.58 17.82
N THR A 682 21.87 10.53 17.39
CA THR A 682 21.77 10.93 15.98
C THR A 682 22.99 11.68 15.46
N ASP A 683 23.74 12.37 16.33
CA ASP A 683 24.95 13.11 15.93
C ASP A 683 26.06 12.17 15.42
N CYS A 684 26.05 10.91 15.88
CA CYS A 684 27.03 9.91 15.48
C CYS A 684 26.47 8.84 14.56
N HIS A 685 25.27 8.32 14.84
CA HIS A 685 24.70 7.17 14.13
C HIS A 685 23.82 7.56 12.95
N MET A 686 23.25 8.76 12.96
CA MET A 686 22.39 9.26 11.88
C MET A 686 22.98 10.51 11.21
N TYR A 687 24.31 10.60 11.19
CA TYR A 687 25.02 11.70 10.55
C TYR A 687 24.84 11.65 9.02
N ALA A 688 24.43 12.78 8.45
CA ALA A 688 24.43 13.04 7.02
C ALA A 688 25.41 14.18 6.74
N ASP A 689 26.33 14.00 5.79
CA ASP A 689 27.25 15.06 5.37
C ASP A 689 26.59 16.00 4.34
N ASP A 690 27.27 17.10 4.03
CA ASP A 690 26.86 18.08 3.03
C ASP A 690 27.52 17.83 1.67
N VAL A 691 28.06 16.63 1.45
CA VAL A 691 28.73 16.26 0.20
C VAL A 691 27.71 15.63 -0.74
N ASP A 692 27.33 16.40 -1.75
CA ASP A 692 26.45 15.95 -2.82
C ASP A 692 26.95 14.64 -3.47
N GLY A 693 26.04 13.69 -3.67
CA GLY A 693 26.32 12.33 -4.16
C GLY A 693 27.10 11.42 -3.21
N SER A 694 27.39 11.83 -1.96
CA SER A 694 27.94 10.91 -0.96
C SER A 694 26.88 9.95 -0.45
N ASN A 695 27.27 8.73 -0.08
CA ASN A 695 26.32 7.79 0.51
C ASN A 695 25.83 8.29 1.88
N SER A 696 26.63 9.09 2.61
CA SER A 696 26.19 9.63 3.90
C SER A 696 25.05 10.63 3.75
N SER A 697 25.12 11.49 2.73
CA SER A 697 24.06 12.42 2.38
C SER A 697 22.81 11.66 1.91
N MET A 698 22.96 10.80 0.90
CA MET A 698 21.86 10.04 0.28
C MET A 698 21.14 9.08 1.25
N TYR A 699 21.86 8.52 2.24
CA TYR A 699 21.26 7.63 3.25
C TYR A 699 20.51 8.39 4.35
N HIS A 700 20.67 9.70 4.47
CA HIS A 700 20.05 10.53 5.52
C HIS A 700 20.22 9.93 6.94
N GLY A 701 21.36 9.31 7.21
CA GLY A 701 21.65 8.69 8.51
C GLY A 701 20.97 7.33 8.79
N HIS A 702 20.17 6.78 7.88
CA HIS A 702 19.40 5.55 8.12
C HIS A 702 20.21 4.25 7.88
N SER A 703 21.53 4.33 7.91
CA SER A 703 22.39 3.15 8.08
C SER A 703 22.67 2.86 9.56
N TRP A 704 22.37 3.81 10.46
CA TRP A 704 22.71 3.80 11.89
C TRP A 704 24.19 3.56 12.20
N ALA A 705 25.06 3.82 11.24
CA ALA A 705 26.49 3.58 11.33
C ALA A 705 27.26 4.89 11.58
N ILE A 706 28.33 4.81 12.36
CA ILE A 706 29.27 5.93 12.55
C ILE A 706 30.21 6.14 11.34
N THR A 707 30.19 5.19 10.41
CA THR A 707 31.03 5.15 9.21
C THR A 707 30.20 4.66 8.03
N VAL A 708 30.13 5.46 6.96
CA VAL A 708 29.41 5.16 5.73
C VAL A 708 30.41 5.09 4.58
N LYS A 709 30.39 4.01 3.80
CA LYS A 709 31.25 3.87 2.61
C LYS A 709 30.63 4.57 1.43
N ASN A 710 31.41 5.35 0.70
CA ASN A 710 30.99 6.06 -0.51
C ASN A 710 31.26 5.24 -1.79
N PRO A 711 30.61 5.57 -2.92
CA PRO A 711 30.78 4.85 -4.19
C PRO A 711 32.21 4.89 -4.73
N ASP A 712 32.96 5.96 -4.44
CA ASP A 712 34.37 6.13 -4.83
C ASP A 712 35.36 5.33 -3.96
N GLY A 713 34.86 4.65 -2.93
CA GLY A 713 35.63 3.86 -1.97
C GLY A 713 36.16 4.65 -0.77
N SER A 714 35.86 5.96 -0.67
CA SER A 714 36.10 6.74 0.55
C SER A 714 35.10 6.39 1.66
N GLU A 715 35.37 6.81 2.89
CA GLU A 715 34.45 6.67 4.04
C GLU A 715 34.07 8.06 4.56
N THR A 716 32.78 8.29 4.79
CA THR A 716 32.29 9.39 5.63
C THR A 716 32.23 8.89 7.07
N VAL A 717 32.88 9.62 7.98
CA VAL A 717 32.95 9.27 9.41
C VAL A 717 32.36 10.40 10.24
N SER A 718 31.34 10.11 11.05
CA SER A 718 30.59 11.11 11.82
C SER A 718 31.46 11.90 12.80
N CYS A 719 32.52 11.29 13.33
CA CYS A 719 33.46 11.95 14.24
C CYS A 719 34.11 13.21 13.63
N THR A 720 34.32 13.24 12.32
CA THR A 720 35.04 14.32 11.62
C THR A 720 34.28 15.64 11.64
N HIS A 721 32.95 15.58 11.83
CA HIS A 721 32.09 16.75 11.96
C HIS A 721 32.51 17.66 13.14
N CYS A 722 32.85 17.07 14.29
CA CYS A 722 33.29 17.80 15.48
C CYS A 722 34.81 17.73 15.72
N HIS A 723 35.46 16.65 15.28
CA HIS A 723 36.87 16.38 15.55
C HIS A 723 37.72 16.53 14.29
N SER A 724 38.06 17.77 13.92
CA SER A 724 38.86 18.08 12.74
C SER A 724 40.28 17.47 12.72
N SER A 725 40.73 16.88 13.83
CA SER A 725 42.00 16.15 13.93
C SER A 725 41.89 14.66 13.59
N ILE A 726 40.67 14.12 13.50
CA ILE A 726 40.38 12.79 12.99
C ILE A 726 40.19 12.98 11.49
N VAL A 727 41.17 12.56 10.69
CA VAL A 727 41.16 12.82 9.23
C VAL A 727 41.25 11.52 8.44
N THR A 728 41.62 10.42 9.09
CA THR A 728 41.77 9.12 8.44
C THR A 728 41.02 8.03 9.19
N ASP A 729 40.70 6.95 8.46
CA ASP A 729 40.06 5.74 8.95
C ASP A 729 40.76 5.12 10.16
N ASP A 730 42.07 5.34 10.32
CA ASP A 730 42.87 4.80 11.41
C ASP A 730 42.75 5.64 12.70
N ASP A 731 42.50 6.95 12.59
CA ASP A 731 42.58 7.88 13.73
C ASP A 731 41.46 7.64 14.76
N TYR A 732 40.21 7.48 14.31
CA TYR A 732 39.08 7.23 15.21
C TYR A 732 39.09 5.80 15.76
N LYS A 733 39.48 4.82 14.92
CA LYS A 733 39.57 3.41 15.32
C LYS A 733 40.53 3.23 16.49
N ILE A 734 41.65 3.96 16.51
CA ILE A 734 42.59 3.94 17.64
C ILE A 734 41.92 4.37 18.95
N VAL A 735 41.11 5.43 18.93
CA VAL A 735 40.43 5.94 20.15
C VAL A 735 39.36 4.96 20.61
N LEU A 736 38.54 4.49 19.66
CA LEU A 736 37.46 3.54 19.92
C LEU A 736 38.00 2.21 20.46
N ASP A 737 39.03 1.65 19.84
CA ASP A 737 39.68 0.42 20.30
C ASP A 737 40.34 0.61 21.67
N LEU A 738 40.97 1.76 21.92
CA LEU A 738 41.58 2.05 23.21
C LEU A 738 40.56 2.07 24.34
N TRP A 739 39.41 2.72 24.14
CA TRP A 739 38.37 2.81 25.17
C TRP A 739 37.69 1.47 25.41
N ARG A 740 37.36 0.73 24.35
CA ARG A 740 36.79 -0.63 24.46
C ARG A 740 37.74 -1.59 25.16
N GLN A 741 39.02 -1.59 24.81
CA GLN A 741 40.02 -2.43 25.47
C GLN A 741 40.20 -2.06 26.95
N ASN A 742 40.22 -0.76 27.26
CA ASN A 742 40.31 -0.29 28.64
C ASN A 742 39.13 -0.78 29.48
N PHE A 743 37.91 -0.58 28.96
CA PHE A 743 36.69 -1.07 29.58
C PHE A 743 36.74 -2.59 29.82
N GLN A 744 37.00 -3.38 28.78
CA GLN A 744 37.07 -4.86 28.88
C GLN A 744 38.09 -5.35 29.91
N VAL A 745 39.25 -4.70 30.03
CA VAL A 745 40.26 -5.10 31.01
C VAL A 745 39.78 -4.86 32.44
N VAL A 746 39.15 -3.71 32.71
CA VAL A 746 38.67 -3.37 34.05
C VAL A 746 37.41 -4.15 34.39
N ASP A 747 36.52 -4.35 33.42
CA ASP A 747 35.33 -5.20 33.53
C ASP A 747 35.71 -6.62 33.98
N SER A 748 36.63 -7.26 33.26
CA SER A 748 37.07 -8.63 33.58
C SER A 748 37.64 -8.79 34.99
N VAL A 749 38.36 -7.78 35.49
CA VAL A 749 38.88 -7.77 36.88
C VAL A 749 37.76 -7.55 37.87
N THR A 750 36.88 -6.60 37.60
CA THR A 750 35.75 -6.24 38.46
C THR A 750 34.80 -7.41 38.64
N LYS A 751 34.43 -8.08 37.53
CA LYS A 751 33.60 -9.30 37.51
C LYS A 751 34.18 -10.42 38.38
N GLN A 752 35.49 -10.63 38.33
CA GLN A 752 36.17 -11.60 39.20
C GLN A 752 36.07 -11.24 40.68
N ASN A 753 36.25 -9.96 41.02
CA ASN A 753 36.20 -9.50 42.40
C ASN A 753 34.77 -9.51 42.96
N VAL A 754 33.76 -9.11 42.18
CA VAL A 754 32.34 -9.17 42.57
C VAL A 754 31.93 -10.62 42.81
N ALA A 755 32.25 -11.55 41.90
CA ALA A 755 31.97 -12.98 42.08
C ALA A 755 32.69 -13.56 43.32
N ALA A 756 33.93 -13.13 43.60
CA ALA A 756 34.65 -13.54 44.80
C ALA A 756 33.99 -12.99 46.08
N ALA A 757 33.51 -11.75 46.07
CA ALA A 757 32.81 -11.13 47.19
C ALA A 757 31.48 -11.83 47.48
N GLU A 758 30.72 -12.15 46.44
CA GLU A 758 29.48 -12.94 46.53
C GLU A 758 29.74 -14.31 47.17
N ALA A 759 30.71 -15.07 46.65
CA ALA A 759 31.08 -16.36 47.21
C ALA A 759 31.62 -16.27 48.66
N ALA A 760 32.28 -15.16 49.01
CA ALA A 760 32.75 -14.93 50.36
C ALA A 760 31.62 -14.63 51.35
N LEU A 761 30.55 -13.99 50.89
CA LEU A 761 29.39 -13.59 51.69
C LEU A 761 28.36 -14.74 51.83
N GLU A 762 28.46 -15.79 51.02
CA GLU A 762 27.54 -16.94 51.06
C GLU A 762 27.41 -17.53 52.48
N GLY A 763 26.18 -17.53 53.01
CA GLY A 763 25.87 -18.04 54.35
C GLY A 763 26.23 -17.10 55.50
N ILE A 764 26.61 -15.84 55.22
CA ILE A 764 26.87 -14.78 56.20
C ILE A 764 25.70 -13.79 56.18
N ASP A 765 24.96 -13.71 57.27
CA ASP A 765 23.87 -12.74 57.48
C ASP A 765 24.46 -11.39 57.95
N ASN A 766 24.73 -10.50 57.01
CA ASN A 766 25.21 -9.14 57.29
C ASN A 766 24.58 -8.13 56.32
N PRO A 767 23.50 -7.44 56.74
CA PRO A 767 22.75 -6.53 55.88
C PRO A 767 23.58 -5.40 55.24
N ASP A 768 24.63 -4.92 55.92
CA ASP A 768 25.47 -3.83 55.40
C ASP A 768 26.37 -4.35 54.26
N LEU A 769 26.89 -5.57 54.36
CA LEU A 769 27.69 -6.21 53.32
C LEU A 769 26.82 -6.72 52.17
N GLU A 770 25.62 -7.21 52.46
CA GLU A 770 24.63 -7.60 51.45
C GLU A 770 24.21 -6.39 50.61
N ALA A 771 23.91 -5.25 51.23
CA ALA A 771 23.59 -4.02 50.52
C ALA A 771 24.77 -3.52 49.67
N LYS A 772 26.01 -3.68 50.17
CA LYS A 772 27.22 -3.32 49.43
C LYS A 772 27.45 -4.26 48.23
N LEU A 773 27.19 -5.56 48.38
CA LEU A 773 27.27 -6.53 47.29
C LEU A 773 26.24 -6.21 46.21
N ALA A 774 24.99 -5.93 46.60
CA ALA A 774 23.94 -5.56 45.66
C ALA A 774 24.27 -4.28 44.89
N ALA A 775 24.89 -3.28 45.54
CA ALA A 775 25.37 -2.08 44.87
C ALA A 775 26.52 -2.37 43.88
N ALA A 776 27.41 -3.32 44.21
CA ALA A 776 28.50 -3.73 43.34
C ALA A 776 27.99 -4.50 42.11
N GLN A 777 27.05 -5.43 42.30
CA GLN A 777 26.38 -6.17 41.23
C GLN A 777 25.63 -5.20 40.30
N HIS A 778 24.77 -4.34 40.86
CA HIS A 778 24.06 -3.32 40.08
C HIS A 778 25.00 -2.49 39.20
N ASN A 779 26.08 -1.93 39.77
CA ASN A 779 27.00 -1.09 38.99
C ASN A 779 27.79 -1.87 37.94
N LEU A 780 28.08 -3.16 38.17
CA LEU A 780 28.73 -4.02 37.18
C LEU A 780 27.76 -4.31 36.04
N ASP A 781 26.58 -4.83 36.35
CA ASP A 781 25.56 -5.19 35.35
C ASP A 781 25.13 -3.96 34.54
N PHE A 782 24.95 -2.81 35.23
CA PHE A 782 24.65 -1.54 34.58
C PHE A 782 25.80 -1.02 33.71
N ALA A 783 27.07 -1.35 34.00
CA ALA A 783 28.15 -1.02 33.07
C ALA A 783 28.22 -1.98 31.87
N GLU A 784 27.92 -3.27 32.09
CA GLU A 784 27.90 -4.31 31.05
C GLU A 784 26.73 -4.11 30.06
N SER A 785 25.65 -3.44 30.47
CA SER A 785 24.50 -3.05 29.64
C SER A 785 24.78 -2.04 28.51
N ASP A 786 26.02 -1.53 28.40
CA ASP A 786 26.42 -0.62 27.33
C ASP A 786 26.76 -1.37 26.03
N GLU A 787 25.90 -1.25 25.02
CA GLU A 787 26.04 -1.96 23.74
C GLU A 787 27.28 -1.50 22.93
N SER A 788 27.86 -0.34 23.26
CA SER A 788 29.09 0.12 22.61
C SER A 788 30.36 -0.55 23.12
N GLY A 789 30.27 -1.31 24.21
CA GLY A 789 31.39 -1.99 24.86
C GLY A 789 32.36 -1.03 25.56
N GLY A 790 31.85 0.04 26.17
CA GLY A 790 32.67 0.97 26.95
C GLY A 790 32.90 2.36 26.33
N PHE A 791 32.23 2.69 25.22
CA PHE A 791 32.50 3.90 24.44
C PHE A 791 31.51 5.05 24.70
N HIS A 792 30.19 4.80 24.67
CA HIS A 792 29.13 5.82 24.72
C HIS A 792 29.36 6.85 25.84
N ASN A 793 29.75 6.38 27.03
CA ASN A 793 30.15 7.25 28.13
C ASN A 793 31.31 6.66 28.92
N HIS A 794 32.48 6.58 28.28
CA HIS A 794 33.66 5.93 28.85
C HIS A 794 34.01 6.37 30.28
N LEU A 795 34.03 7.67 30.60
CA LEU A 795 34.35 8.16 31.94
C LEU A 795 33.36 7.65 33.00
N TYR A 796 32.06 7.60 32.66
CA TYR A 796 31.02 7.13 33.55
C TYR A 796 31.10 5.61 33.74
N LEU A 797 31.23 4.86 32.64
CA LEU A 797 31.38 3.40 32.64
C LEU A 797 32.58 2.96 33.48
N MET A 798 33.74 3.61 33.33
CA MET A 798 34.90 3.33 34.18
C MET A 798 34.63 3.62 35.66
N SER A 799 33.83 4.66 35.96
CA SER A 799 33.51 5.01 37.34
C SER A 799 32.53 4.03 37.99
N LEU A 800 31.60 3.46 37.21
CA LEU A 800 30.74 2.36 37.63
C LEU A 800 31.58 1.14 38.00
N LEU A 801 32.46 0.70 37.09
CA LEU A 801 33.33 -0.46 37.32
C LEU A 801 34.26 -0.26 38.52
N PHE A 802 34.91 0.90 38.65
CA PHE A 802 35.77 1.17 39.81
C PHE A 802 34.99 1.21 41.13
N LYS A 803 33.73 1.65 41.12
CA LYS A 803 32.89 1.62 42.32
C LYS A 803 32.52 0.19 42.69
N ALA A 804 32.10 -0.62 41.72
CA ALA A 804 31.80 -2.03 41.92
C ALA A 804 33.02 -2.81 42.45
N ASP A 805 34.19 -2.59 41.86
CA ASP A 805 35.46 -3.20 42.27
C ASP A 805 35.85 -2.81 43.70
N SER A 806 35.71 -1.51 44.03
CA SER A 806 35.99 -1.00 45.38
C SER A 806 35.06 -1.63 46.41
N ASP A 807 33.77 -1.73 46.12
CA ASP A 807 32.78 -2.32 47.03
C ASP A 807 33.04 -3.81 47.25
N ALA A 808 33.31 -4.56 46.18
CA ALA A 808 33.67 -5.97 46.25
C ALA A 808 34.95 -6.20 47.07
N THR A 809 35.97 -5.38 46.84
CA THR A 809 37.24 -5.47 47.58
C THR A 809 37.08 -5.13 49.07
N GLU A 810 36.22 -4.18 49.41
CA GLU A 810 35.89 -3.87 50.81
C GLU A 810 35.20 -5.05 51.50
N ILE A 811 34.26 -5.72 50.85
CA ILE A 811 33.60 -6.93 51.38
C ILE A 811 34.64 -8.01 51.66
N LEU A 812 35.50 -8.32 50.68
CA LEU A 812 36.56 -9.31 50.83
C LEU A 812 37.50 -8.97 51.99
N THR A 813 37.88 -7.70 52.11
CA THR A 813 38.74 -7.21 53.19
C THR A 813 38.08 -7.35 54.56
N GLU A 814 36.81 -6.98 54.70
CA GLU A 814 36.06 -7.09 55.96
C GLU A 814 35.88 -8.56 56.39
N LEU A 815 35.74 -9.48 55.43
CA LEU A 815 35.66 -10.92 55.66
C LEU A 815 37.03 -11.61 55.79
N GLY A 816 38.13 -10.88 55.61
CA GLY A 816 39.50 -11.38 55.72
C GLY A 816 39.88 -12.41 54.64
N LYS A 817 39.37 -12.21 53.42
CA LYS A 817 39.55 -13.09 52.26
C LYS A 817 40.66 -12.64 51.32
#